data_AF-N9NLR9-F1
#
_entry.id   AF-N9NLR9-F1
#
_cell.length_a   1.000
_cell.length_b   1.000
_cell.length_c   1.000
_cell.angle_alpha   90.00
_cell.angle_beta   90.00
_cell.angle_gamma   90.00
#
_symmetry.space_group_name_H-M   'P 1'
#
loop_
_entity.id
_entity.type
_entity.pdbx_description
1 polymer ?
#
loop_
_entity_poly.entity_id
_entity_poly.type
_entity_poly.pdbx_seq_one_letter_code
_entity_poly.pdbx_strand_id
1 'polypeptide(L)'
;MVNKSLATIQILDLLGNPISKVRYEVKNSKTGQHVVRGFTNSKGCLYEIQRDKGTVLDIYVKSLFGIGMKKVQTFTMSKDRMLVTVTSPKILLDLKTVDNNGSQGSYKRKTHTVKKGETLSSIAHKYQTTVRALERLNRIKDANRISIGQVIKLPVNTPATGNNISTNKKTSAQSLEKSKTEDKKVDKGVATTADMGIAATFEEYQRKAVEKLNEWYEEGKKALSESVKIDITEDRSQESGTPKTNTTNFCENNPECISKGQSELIREVNIRLAGFGGALPTDEFTPLTAQCIKQFQRDYMGVPETGKICGSVLVALDKFYYEYPIANVMAKASCPCGECSGYGRNRRNTKSGFNTANEYPGLHRSLIWILKVLNFYLKNEFKSKGLEVAYIESGYRCIDDNKKKGRTTVNHMGLALDIHIKKNGKRTKAIEDVEFVRKEIMAVKMGASEERSSDKIYLEPTKFKSGANGATTWVHFDVTRFSSIYFNDEYFKKEIKDLNGKPIVEIAKSLNINSIFNCAGIIVNTSSISKITDQTIDDLVKELGDAIASGEGSYEAWNAGAPEGKRVKYGKMNDLPGTITGKTIDELLEAAIKYKWDDNRRRFATGKYQTIPSTLAAAKARLNLTGNELYDHDMQERVFKEHLLRGRSSIYNLIINGNKTVEQAMVDASKEWASIALPKGKKNKYGVISDGNIGYHESRTNKANKHSTEKVKVIFEKIHAYHSNK
;
A
#
# COMPACT_ATOMS: atom_id res chain seq x y z
N MET A 1 25.02 32.31 17.64
CA MET A 1 23.83 31.46 17.90
C MET A 1 24.21 29.99 17.70
N VAL A 2 23.59 29.05 18.41
CA VAL A 2 24.01 27.64 18.42
C VAL A 2 23.47 26.91 17.18
N ASN A 3 24.34 26.55 16.23
CA ASN A 3 23.97 25.90 14.97
C ASN A 3 23.64 24.39 15.12
N LYS A 4 23.04 23.97 16.23
CA LYS A 4 22.68 22.56 16.49
C LYS A 4 21.27 22.25 15.99
N SER A 5 21.01 20.98 15.79
CA SER A 5 19.76 20.37 15.40
C SER A 5 19.54 19.13 16.26
N LEU A 6 18.29 18.86 16.62
CA LEU A 6 17.86 17.68 17.37
C LEU A 6 17.01 16.79 16.47
N ALA A 7 17.41 15.54 16.28
CA ALA A 7 16.66 14.58 15.49
C ALA A 7 16.23 13.38 16.34
N THR A 8 14.92 13.23 16.52
CA THR A 8 14.33 11.95 16.93
C THR A 8 14.07 11.13 15.66
N ILE A 9 14.54 9.90 15.63
CA ILE A 9 14.24 8.94 14.55
C ILE A 9 13.19 7.96 15.08
N GLN A 10 12.22 7.57 14.24
CA GLN A 10 11.17 6.63 14.59
C GLN A 10 11.01 5.56 13.51
N ILE A 11 10.95 4.29 13.90
CA ILE A 11 10.71 3.16 13.00
C ILE A 11 9.24 2.75 13.08
N LEU A 12 8.55 2.80 11.93
CA LEU A 12 7.14 2.44 11.78
C LEU A 12 6.97 1.25 10.83
N ASP A 13 5.81 0.61 10.85
CA ASP A 13 5.39 -0.41 9.87
C ASP A 13 4.62 0.21 8.68
N LEU A 14 4.23 -0.62 7.70
CA LEU A 14 3.43 -0.19 6.54
C LEU A 14 2.03 0.38 6.87
N LEU A 15 1.56 0.29 8.12
CA LEU A 15 0.29 0.84 8.59
C LEU A 15 0.49 2.08 9.48
N GLY A 16 1.75 2.47 9.76
CA GLY A 16 2.10 3.57 10.67
C GLY A 16 2.23 3.17 12.14
N ASN A 17 2.17 1.89 12.47
CA ASN A 17 2.37 1.40 13.85
C ASN A 17 3.85 1.44 14.22
N PRO A 18 4.25 1.88 15.43
CA PRO A 18 5.66 1.87 15.82
C PRO A 18 6.23 0.47 16.05
N ILE A 19 7.48 0.25 15.61
CA ILE A 19 8.17 -1.03 15.76
C ILE A 19 9.20 -0.94 16.88
N SER A 20 8.91 -1.60 18.01
CA SER A 20 9.80 -1.67 19.17
C SER A 20 10.87 -2.76 19.05
N LYS A 21 11.92 -2.66 19.88
CA LYS A 21 13.04 -3.63 20.00
C LYS A 21 13.84 -3.87 18.71
N VAL A 22 13.76 -2.98 17.72
CA VAL A 22 14.53 -3.04 16.48
C VAL A 22 15.96 -2.58 16.76
N ARG A 23 16.96 -3.44 16.52
CA ARG A 23 18.38 -3.06 16.68
C ARG A 23 18.81 -2.12 15.55
N TYR A 24 19.42 -1.00 15.92
CA TYR A 24 19.86 0.04 14.98
C TYR A 24 21.29 0.52 15.25
N GLU A 25 21.90 1.11 14.22
CA GLU A 25 23.12 1.92 14.25
C GLU A 25 22.86 3.20 13.46
N VAL A 26 23.37 4.34 13.92
CA VAL A 26 23.43 5.58 13.15
C VAL A 26 24.89 6.00 13.06
N LYS A 27 25.34 6.35 11.85
CA LYS A 27 26.73 6.73 11.56
C LYS A 27 26.79 8.07 10.84
N ASN A 28 27.89 8.80 10.99
CA ASN A 28 28.17 9.97 10.17
C ASN A 28 28.46 9.50 8.73
N SER A 29 27.69 9.98 7.76
CA SER A 29 27.79 9.52 6.36
C SER A 29 29.09 9.92 5.66
N LYS A 30 29.87 10.87 6.21
CA LYS A 30 31.18 11.27 5.66
C LYS A 30 32.34 10.52 6.31
N THR A 31 32.35 10.42 7.64
CA THR A 31 33.48 9.84 8.39
C THR A 31 33.32 8.36 8.72
N GLY A 32 32.14 7.77 8.49
CA GLY A 32 31.80 6.39 8.90
C GLY A 32 31.68 6.19 10.41
N GLN A 33 32.04 7.20 11.21
CA GLN A 33 32.05 7.18 12.67
C GLN A 33 30.66 6.87 13.23
N HIS A 34 30.59 5.95 14.20
CA HIS A 34 29.35 5.63 14.89
C HIS A 34 28.89 6.84 15.73
N VAL A 35 27.64 7.26 15.54
CA VAL A 35 27.02 8.39 16.23
C VAL A 35 26.13 7.91 17.38
N VAL A 36 25.36 6.84 17.17
CA VAL A 36 24.61 6.14 18.22
C VAL A 36 24.27 4.71 17.78
N ARG A 37 24.09 3.78 18.72
CA ARG A 37 23.60 2.41 18.48
C ARG A 37 22.66 1.98 19.61
N GLY A 38 21.68 1.14 19.33
CA GLY A 38 20.71 0.73 20.34
C GLY A 38 19.57 -0.15 19.84
N PHE A 39 18.47 -0.12 20.57
CA PHE A 39 17.20 -0.76 20.21
C PHE A 39 16.06 0.27 20.31
N THR A 40 15.06 0.19 19.44
CA THR A 40 13.90 1.09 19.51
C THR A 40 13.04 0.85 20.74
N ASN A 41 12.52 1.93 21.33
CA ASN A 41 11.63 1.86 22.50
C ASN A 41 10.20 1.41 22.11
N SER A 42 9.28 1.34 23.08
CA SER A 42 7.87 0.95 22.85
C SER A 42 7.12 1.86 21.86
N LYS A 43 7.51 3.13 21.74
CA LYS A 43 6.99 4.10 20.75
C LYS A 43 7.77 4.05 19.41
N GLY A 44 8.60 3.03 19.18
CA GLY A 44 9.41 2.84 17.97
C GLY A 44 10.55 3.85 17.79
N CYS A 45 10.81 4.71 18.78
CA CYS A 45 11.79 5.77 18.69
C CYS A 45 13.20 5.29 19.04
N LEU A 46 14.19 5.95 18.44
CA LEU A 46 15.61 5.91 18.78
C LEU A 46 15.90 7.02 19.83
N TYR A 47 17.10 7.00 20.41
CA TYR A 47 17.60 8.15 21.19
C TYR A 47 17.63 9.44 20.35
N GLU A 48 17.36 10.60 20.98
CA GLU A 48 17.43 11.90 20.30
C GLU A 48 18.90 12.26 19.99
N ILE A 49 19.17 12.60 18.73
CA ILE A 49 20.53 12.88 18.23
C ILE A 49 20.71 14.39 18.11
N GLN A 50 21.59 14.96 18.93
CA GLN A 50 22.04 16.35 18.77
C GLN A 50 23.32 16.42 17.93
N ARG A 51 23.28 17.11 16.78
CA ARG A 51 24.44 17.39 15.92
C ARG A 51 24.25 18.74 15.21
N ASP A 52 25.30 19.26 14.58
CA ASP A 52 25.25 20.55 13.90
C ASP A 52 24.39 20.49 12.62
N LYS A 53 23.68 21.58 12.30
CA LYS A 53 22.88 21.70 11.08
C LYS A 53 23.81 21.54 9.87
N GLY A 54 23.45 20.65 8.95
CA GLY A 54 24.28 20.18 7.84
C GLY A 54 24.95 18.83 8.08
N THR A 55 24.95 18.28 9.30
CA THR A 55 25.44 16.91 9.55
C THR A 55 24.58 15.89 8.80
N VAL A 56 25.21 14.98 8.06
CA VAL A 56 24.53 13.91 7.33
C VAL A 56 24.70 12.58 8.06
N LEU A 57 23.58 11.91 8.33
CA LEU A 57 23.51 10.71 9.16
C LEU A 57 22.89 9.54 8.38
N ASP A 58 23.58 8.40 8.42
CA ASP A 58 23.12 7.13 7.86
C ASP A 58 22.50 6.26 8.95
N ILE A 59 21.25 5.86 8.74
CA ILE A 59 20.51 4.94 9.59
C ILE A 59 20.65 3.53 9.05
N TYR A 60 21.12 2.62 9.91
CA TYR A 60 21.22 1.19 9.67
C TYR A 60 20.33 0.42 10.65
N VAL A 61 19.67 -0.64 10.17
CA VAL A 61 18.82 -1.53 10.96
C VAL A 61 19.28 -2.97 10.77
N LYS A 62 19.28 -3.78 11.84
CA LYS A 62 19.62 -5.21 11.70
C LYS A 62 18.52 -5.93 10.92
N SER A 63 18.90 -6.69 9.89
CA SER A 63 17.94 -7.55 9.19
C SER A 63 17.45 -8.67 10.11
N LEU A 64 16.14 -8.91 10.13
CA LEU A 64 15.55 -10.08 10.81
C LEU A 64 15.96 -11.41 10.15
N PHE A 65 16.43 -11.38 8.89
CA PHE A 65 16.80 -12.56 8.10
C PHE A 65 18.26 -12.51 7.61
N GLY A 66 19.12 -11.67 8.23
CA GLY A 66 20.49 -11.48 7.80
C GLY A 66 21.46 -11.25 8.96
N ILE A 67 22.73 -11.59 8.74
CA ILE A 67 23.75 -11.55 9.81
C ILE A 67 24.17 -10.11 10.14
N GLY A 68 24.20 -9.22 9.14
CA GLY A 68 24.66 -7.83 9.25
C GLY A 68 23.58 -6.74 9.37
N MET A 69 24.05 -5.51 9.49
CA MET A 69 23.26 -4.27 9.51
C MET A 69 22.99 -3.77 8.08
N LYS A 70 21.75 -3.44 7.73
CA LYS A 70 21.38 -2.88 6.42
C LYS A 70 21.13 -1.38 6.54
N LYS A 71 21.74 -0.55 5.68
CA LYS A 71 21.41 0.87 5.53
C LYS A 71 19.96 1.00 5.05
N VAL A 72 19.14 1.77 5.76
CA VAL A 72 17.70 1.94 5.47
C VAL A 72 17.33 3.35 5.06
N GLN A 73 18.04 4.38 5.54
CA GLN A 73 17.80 5.78 5.19
C GLN A 73 19.04 6.63 5.45
N THR A 74 19.22 7.69 4.67
CA THR A 74 20.16 8.79 4.95
C THR A 74 19.34 10.06 5.19
N PHE A 75 19.72 10.91 6.13
CA PHE A 75 19.08 12.20 6.35
C PHE A 75 20.07 13.29 6.77
N THR A 76 19.73 14.54 6.50
CA THR A 76 20.52 15.71 6.90
C THR A 76 19.84 16.46 8.04
N MET A 77 20.59 16.75 9.09
CA MET A 77 20.22 17.60 10.21
C MET A 77 19.93 19.02 9.69
N SER A 78 18.67 19.35 9.41
CA SER A 78 18.29 20.51 8.57
C SER A 78 17.35 21.50 9.27
N LYS A 79 16.71 21.10 10.38
CA LYS A 79 15.83 21.94 11.20
C LYS A 79 16.25 21.87 12.66
N ASP A 80 15.90 22.86 13.47
CA ASP A 80 16.19 22.91 14.90
C ASP A 80 15.69 21.66 15.64
N ARG A 81 14.51 21.16 15.27
CA ARG A 81 14.00 19.84 15.65
C ARG A 81 13.48 19.08 14.42
N MET A 82 13.70 17.77 14.39
CA MET A 82 13.28 16.87 13.32
C MET A 82 12.71 15.55 13.88
N LEU A 83 11.64 15.05 13.26
CA LEU A 83 11.20 13.67 13.36
C LEU A 83 11.52 12.97 12.04
N VAL A 84 12.33 11.92 12.09
CA VAL A 84 12.79 11.17 10.92
C VAL A 84 12.14 9.79 10.92
N THR A 85 11.19 9.58 10.00
CA THR A 85 10.41 8.34 9.94
C THR A 85 11.04 7.33 8.98
N VAL A 86 11.39 6.16 9.51
CA VAL A 86 11.84 4.98 8.77
C VAL A 86 10.68 3.99 8.66
N THR A 87 10.11 3.79 7.47
CA THR A 87 9.04 2.81 7.28
C THR A 87 9.59 1.44 6.90
N SER A 88 9.32 0.43 7.73
CA SER A 88 9.56 -0.99 7.44
C SER A 88 8.56 -1.49 6.38
N PRO A 89 9.01 -2.25 5.36
CA PRO A 89 8.13 -2.92 4.40
C PRO A 89 7.42 -4.17 4.99
N LYS A 90 7.61 -4.47 6.29
CA LYS A 90 6.88 -5.50 7.03
C LYS A 90 5.90 -4.84 8.00
N ILE A 91 4.66 -5.33 8.01
CA ILE A 91 3.60 -4.98 8.99
C ILE A 91 3.97 -5.59 10.36
N LEU A 92 3.71 -4.87 11.45
CA LEU A 92 3.79 -5.39 12.81
C LEU A 92 2.37 -5.47 13.40
N LEU A 93 1.91 -6.68 13.71
CA LEU A 93 0.62 -6.90 14.35
C LEU A 93 0.79 -6.86 15.88
N ASP A 94 0.54 -5.71 16.48
CA ASP A 94 0.49 -5.56 17.94
C ASP A 94 -0.80 -6.19 18.49
N LEU A 95 -0.68 -7.37 19.09
CA LEU A 95 -1.80 -8.13 19.65
C LEU A 95 -2.11 -7.63 21.06
N LYS A 96 -2.99 -6.64 21.17
CA LYS A 96 -3.59 -6.28 22.46
C LYS A 96 -4.42 -7.43 23.01
N THR A 97 -3.81 -8.20 23.90
CA THR A 97 -4.51 -9.09 24.84
C THR A 97 -5.46 -8.24 25.69
N VAL A 98 -6.68 -8.73 25.90
CA VAL A 98 -7.55 -8.19 26.95
C VAL A 98 -7.15 -8.89 28.24
N ASP A 99 -6.81 -8.11 29.27
CA ASP A 99 -6.50 -8.69 30.58
C ASP A 99 -7.71 -9.45 31.11
N ASN A 100 -7.50 -10.71 31.44
CA ASN A 100 -8.52 -11.59 31.99
C ASN A 100 -7.87 -12.34 33.16
N ASN A 101 -8.27 -12.01 34.39
CA ASN A 101 -7.69 -12.56 35.61
C ASN A 101 -8.15 -14.02 35.80
N GLY A 102 -7.51 -14.95 35.06
CA GLY A 102 -7.76 -16.38 35.08
C GLY A 102 -6.74 -17.12 34.22
N SER A 103 -6.20 -18.22 34.75
CA SER A 103 -5.03 -18.91 34.17
C SER A 103 -5.28 -19.53 32.79
N GLN A 104 -4.25 -19.52 31.93
CA GLN A 104 -4.17 -20.13 30.59
C GLN A 104 -5.19 -19.59 29.56
N GLY A 105 -4.79 -18.52 28.86
CA GLY A 105 -5.64 -17.77 27.93
C GLY A 105 -5.96 -18.48 26.60
N SER A 106 -7.14 -19.10 26.52
CA SER A 106 -7.72 -19.56 25.24
C SER A 106 -8.52 -18.44 24.55
N TYR A 107 -8.06 -17.96 23.38
CA TYR A 107 -8.78 -16.93 22.61
C TYR A 107 -9.69 -17.55 21.53
N LYS A 108 -10.99 -17.73 21.83
CA LYS A 108 -11.98 -18.06 20.81
C LYS A 108 -12.37 -16.82 19.99
N ARG A 109 -11.93 -16.75 18.74
CA ARG A 109 -12.38 -15.72 17.78
C ARG A 109 -13.90 -15.82 17.59
N LYS A 110 -14.62 -14.75 17.90
CA LYS A 110 -16.09 -14.68 17.78
C LYS A 110 -16.52 -14.88 16.31
N THR A 111 -17.58 -15.65 16.11
CA THR A 111 -18.18 -15.91 14.79
C THR A 111 -19.69 -15.71 14.85
N HIS A 112 -20.33 -15.68 13.67
CA HIS A 112 -21.77 -15.56 13.53
C HIS A 112 -22.26 -16.31 12.29
N THR A 113 -23.29 -17.14 12.46
CA THR A 113 -23.90 -17.90 11.36
C THR A 113 -25.08 -17.14 10.76
N VAL A 114 -25.02 -16.85 9.45
CA VAL A 114 -26.03 -16.09 8.69
C VAL A 114 -27.39 -16.79 8.75
N LYS A 115 -28.44 -16.08 9.18
CA LYS A 115 -29.84 -16.57 9.14
C LYS A 115 -30.58 -16.06 7.90
N LYS A 116 -31.76 -16.63 7.64
CA LYS A 116 -32.67 -16.20 6.56
C LYS A 116 -33.00 -14.71 6.73
N GLY A 117 -32.60 -13.89 5.75
CA GLY A 117 -32.82 -12.44 5.75
C GLY A 117 -31.67 -11.59 6.32
N GLU A 118 -30.62 -12.17 6.90
CA GLU A 118 -29.44 -11.39 7.33
C GLU A 118 -28.50 -11.08 6.15
N THR A 119 -28.09 -9.82 6.02
CA THR A 119 -27.11 -9.33 5.04
C THR A 119 -25.77 -9.07 5.71
N LEU A 120 -24.69 -8.98 4.94
CA LEU A 120 -23.37 -8.64 5.48
C LEU A 120 -23.37 -7.28 6.20
N SER A 121 -24.21 -6.34 5.75
CA SER A 121 -24.48 -5.05 6.40
C SER A 121 -25.19 -5.18 7.74
N SER A 122 -26.25 -5.99 7.85
CA SER A 122 -26.93 -6.21 9.14
C SER A 122 -26.01 -6.90 10.15
N ILE A 123 -25.15 -7.81 9.68
CA ILE A 123 -24.16 -8.53 10.51
C ILE A 123 -23.04 -7.59 10.96
N ALA A 124 -22.54 -6.72 10.08
CA ALA A 124 -21.55 -5.70 10.42
C ALA A 124 -22.05 -4.77 11.54
N HIS A 125 -23.27 -4.23 11.38
CA HIS A 125 -23.93 -3.40 12.37
C HIS A 125 -24.13 -4.13 13.72
N LYS A 126 -24.67 -5.37 13.67
CA LYS A 126 -24.93 -6.24 14.82
C LYS A 126 -23.71 -6.58 15.68
N TYR A 127 -22.51 -6.52 15.10
CA TYR A 127 -21.24 -6.77 15.81
C TYR A 127 -20.30 -5.55 15.82
N GLN A 128 -20.86 -4.34 15.64
CA GLN A 128 -20.14 -3.06 15.70
C GLN A 128 -18.84 -3.06 14.88
N THR A 129 -18.92 -3.52 13.63
CA THR A 129 -17.82 -3.55 12.67
C THR A 129 -18.29 -3.07 11.28
N THR A 130 -17.40 -3.02 10.29
CA THR A 130 -17.75 -2.61 8.92
C THR A 130 -17.94 -3.82 7.99
N VAL A 131 -18.78 -3.67 6.96
CA VAL A 131 -18.94 -4.66 5.89
C VAL A 131 -17.58 -5.03 5.29
N ARG A 132 -16.76 -4.02 4.95
CA ARG A 132 -15.42 -4.21 4.37
C ARG A 132 -14.45 -4.97 5.28
N ALA A 133 -14.60 -4.84 6.62
CA ALA A 133 -13.83 -5.64 7.56
C ALA A 133 -14.28 -7.10 7.54
N LEU A 134 -15.59 -7.37 7.50
CA LEU A 134 -16.12 -8.73 7.39
C LEU A 134 -15.83 -9.38 6.03
N GLU A 135 -15.99 -8.66 4.92
CA GLU A 135 -15.62 -9.11 3.57
C GLU A 135 -14.16 -9.57 3.54
N ARG A 136 -13.24 -8.69 3.94
CA ARG A 136 -11.79 -8.97 3.94
C ARG A 136 -11.42 -10.12 4.89
N LEU A 137 -12.02 -10.18 6.09
CA LEU A 137 -11.76 -11.23 7.08
C LEU A 137 -12.30 -12.61 6.66
N ASN A 138 -13.36 -12.65 5.85
CA ASN A 138 -14.01 -13.87 5.39
C ASN A 138 -13.70 -14.21 3.92
N ARG A 139 -12.87 -13.40 3.24
CA ARG A 139 -12.54 -13.50 1.81
C ARG A 139 -13.78 -13.47 0.89
N ILE A 140 -14.86 -12.81 1.34
CA ILE A 140 -16.09 -12.64 0.56
C ILE A 140 -15.83 -11.54 -0.47
N LYS A 141 -15.99 -11.88 -1.76
CA LYS A 141 -15.65 -10.99 -2.89
C LYS A 141 -16.76 -9.98 -3.24
N ASP A 142 -17.94 -10.12 -2.62
CA ASP A 142 -19.16 -9.38 -2.92
C ASP A 142 -20.09 -9.44 -1.71
N ALA A 143 -20.30 -8.30 -1.03
CA ALA A 143 -21.16 -8.22 0.15
C ALA A 143 -22.59 -8.73 -0.04
N ASN A 144 -23.11 -8.73 -1.28
CA ASN A 144 -24.49 -9.12 -1.57
C ASN A 144 -24.66 -10.63 -1.77
N ARG A 145 -23.55 -11.39 -1.85
CA ARG A 145 -23.56 -12.85 -2.03
C ARG A 145 -23.04 -13.58 -0.80
N ILE A 146 -23.88 -13.59 0.24
CA ILE A 146 -23.75 -14.50 1.38
C ILE A 146 -24.93 -15.48 1.44
N SER A 147 -24.67 -16.69 1.93
CA SER A 147 -25.65 -17.77 2.00
C SER A 147 -26.15 -18.01 3.42
N ILE A 148 -27.41 -18.42 3.56
CA ILE A 148 -27.98 -18.86 4.84
C ILE A 148 -27.17 -20.06 5.33
N GLY A 149 -26.78 -20.06 6.61
CA GLY A 149 -25.89 -21.07 7.20
C GLY A 149 -24.39 -20.77 7.07
N GLN A 150 -23.98 -19.74 6.32
CA GLN A 150 -22.57 -19.35 6.20
C GLN A 150 -22.03 -18.82 7.55
N VAL A 151 -20.83 -19.27 7.94
CA VAL A 151 -20.19 -18.81 9.19
C VAL A 151 -19.26 -17.63 8.90
N ILE A 152 -19.63 -16.46 9.40
CA ILE A 152 -18.90 -15.20 9.31
C ILE A 152 -18.00 -15.05 10.55
N LYS A 153 -16.69 -15.05 10.34
CA LYS A 153 -15.67 -14.68 11.34
C LYS A 153 -15.79 -13.17 11.61
N LEU A 154 -15.79 -12.79 12.90
CA LEU A 154 -15.85 -11.41 13.33
C LEU A 154 -14.44 -10.91 13.69
N PRO A 155 -14.10 -9.63 13.46
CA PRO A 155 -12.88 -9.04 13.98
C PRO A 155 -12.96 -8.89 15.50
N VAL A 156 -11.81 -8.88 16.16
CA VAL A 156 -11.73 -8.68 17.60
C VAL A 156 -11.68 -7.17 17.84
N ASN A 157 -12.84 -6.58 18.16
CA ASN A 157 -13.07 -5.19 18.57
C ASN A 157 -12.31 -4.11 17.77
N THR A 158 -12.66 -3.96 16.49
CA THR A 158 -12.55 -2.66 15.80
C THR A 158 -13.91 -1.94 15.91
N PRO A 159 -14.08 -0.91 16.76
CA PRO A 159 -15.40 -0.28 16.99
C PRO A 159 -15.96 0.39 15.73
N ALA A 160 -17.27 0.24 15.49
CA ALA A 160 -17.98 0.95 14.43
C ALA A 160 -18.34 2.38 14.83
N THR A 161 -17.37 3.28 14.87
CA THR A 161 -17.62 4.72 14.71
C THR A 161 -17.96 5.00 13.24
N GLY A 162 -19.22 4.70 12.89
CA GLY A 162 -19.76 4.77 11.54
C GLY A 162 -21.28 4.53 11.52
N ASN A 163 -22.01 5.41 12.22
CA ASN A 163 -23.48 5.54 12.24
C ASN A 163 -24.29 4.30 12.69
N ASN A 164 -24.53 4.16 13.99
CA ASN A 164 -25.77 4.66 14.61
C ASN A 164 -25.90 4.25 16.09
N ILE A 165 -26.46 5.13 16.93
CA ILE A 165 -26.92 4.80 18.29
C ILE A 165 -28.32 5.37 18.46
N SER A 166 -29.33 4.49 18.55
CA SER A 166 -30.54 4.79 19.32
C SER A 166 -30.23 4.54 20.79
N THR A 167 -30.42 5.54 21.63
CA THR A 167 -30.11 5.46 23.06
C THR A 167 -31.26 4.86 23.85
N ASN A 168 -30.96 3.86 24.69
CA ASN A 168 -31.70 3.67 25.92
C ASN A 168 -30.76 3.14 27.01
N LYS A 169 -30.56 3.91 28.07
CA LYS A 169 -29.71 3.57 29.22
C LYS A 169 -30.26 4.26 30.47
N LYS A 170 -30.60 3.48 31.50
CA LYS A 170 -30.91 3.98 32.84
C LYS A 170 -30.27 3.11 33.92
N THR A 171 -29.36 3.74 34.64
CA THR A 171 -28.80 3.42 35.98
C THR A 171 -28.06 4.72 36.36
N SER A 172 -28.55 5.49 37.33
CA SER A 172 -28.25 5.42 38.79
C SER A 172 -26.76 5.62 39.10
N ALA A 173 -26.35 6.49 40.04
CA ALA A 173 -27.10 7.21 41.10
C ALA A 173 -26.83 8.75 41.04
N GLN A 174 -27.64 9.62 41.66
CA GLN A 174 -27.41 10.25 42.99
C GLN A 174 -25.93 10.57 43.28
N SER A 175 -25.53 11.76 43.72
CA SER A 175 -26.17 12.78 44.60
C SER A 175 -25.44 14.14 44.41
N LEU A 176 -25.85 15.35 44.84
CA LEU A 176 -27.02 16.02 45.48
C LEU A 176 -26.70 17.56 45.38
N GLU A 177 -27.55 18.59 45.49
CA GLU A 177 -29.00 18.84 45.68
C GLU A 177 -29.30 20.30 45.18
N LYS A 178 -30.47 20.89 45.52
CA LYS A 178 -30.86 22.34 45.52
C LYS A 178 -30.96 23.06 44.15
N SER A 179 -32.17 23.34 43.63
CA SER A 179 -33.24 24.29 44.10
C SER A 179 -33.07 25.67 43.42
N LYS A 180 -34.03 26.33 42.77
CA LYS A 180 -35.52 26.22 42.55
C LYS A 180 -35.90 27.24 41.42
N THR A 181 -37.11 27.43 40.84
CA THR A 181 -38.50 26.88 40.87
C THR A 181 -39.23 27.28 39.57
N GLU A 182 -40.13 26.42 39.02
CA GLU A 182 -41.40 26.74 38.29
C GLU A 182 -41.34 27.65 37.01
N ASP A 183 -42.31 27.70 36.07
CA ASP A 183 -43.72 27.21 35.94
C ASP A 183 -43.99 26.61 34.52
N LYS A 184 -44.82 25.55 34.31
CA LYS A 184 -46.29 25.50 33.99
C LYS A 184 -46.71 26.28 32.71
N LYS A 185 -47.58 25.82 31.77
CA LYS A 185 -48.46 24.61 31.64
C LYS A 185 -49.08 24.45 30.20
N VAL A 186 -49.71 23.29 29.90
CA VAL A 186 -50.77 23.01 28.85
C VAL A 186 -50.36 22.96 27.35
N ASP A 187 -50.96 22.18 26.42
CA ASP A 187 -51.49 20.78 26.39
C ASP A 187 -51.87 20.34 24.92
N LYS A 188 -51.90 19.03 24.61
CA LYS A 188 -52.49 18.29 23.43
C LYS A 188 -52.07 18.65 21.97
N GLY A 189 -52.05 17.66 21.05
CA GLY A 189 -51.87 17.96 19.61
C GLY A 189 -51.84 16.84 18.53
N VAL A 190 -51.38 15.61 18.78
CA VAL A 190 -51.27 14.49 17.79
C VAL A 190 -50.27 14.74 16.62
N ALA A 191 -49.73 13.67 16.02
CA ALA A 191 -48.54 13.70 15.17
C ALA A 191 -48.79 13.42 13.67
N THR A 192 -47.89 13.88 12.78
CA THR A 192 -47.13 12.98 11.85
C THR A 192 -45.93 13.67 11.14
N THR A 193 -44.95 12.85 10.74
CA THR A 193 -43.89 13.02 9.70
C THR A 193 -42.71 14.03 9.85
N ALA A 194 -41.51 13.46 9.67
CA ALA A 194 -40.32 13.95 8.93
C ALA A 194 -39.37 15.05 9.51
N ASP A 195 -38.27 14.57 10.11
CA ASP A 195 -36.85 15.00 9.96
C ASP A 195 -36.46 16.49 9.76
N MET A 196 -35.94 17.10 10.83
CA MET A 196 -34.74 17.98 10.80
C MET A 196 -33.97 17.91 12.13
N GLY A 197 -32.63 17.81 12.09
CA GLY A 197 -31.78 17.86 13.30
C GLY A 197 -30.28 17.77 12.99
N ILE A 198 -29.47 18.71 13.47
CA ILE A 198 -28.03 18.85 13.18
C ILE A 198 -27.26 19.19 14.46
N ALA A 199 -25.97 18.79 14.50
CA ALA A 199 -24.83 19.45 15.18
C ALA A 199 -24.20 18.77 16.42
N ALA A 200 -23.00 18.24 16.20
CA ALA A 200 -21.82 18.39 17.07
C ALA A 200 -20.62 18.67 16.14
N THR A 201 -19.67 19.54 16.50
CA THR A 201 -18.77 20.20 15.52
C THR A 201 -17.37 19.60 15.41
N PHE A 202 -16.77 19.77 14.24
CA PHE A 202 -15.43 19.28 13.87
C PHE A 202 -14.30 19.88 14.71
N GLU A 203 -14.45 21.14 15.13
CA GLU A 203 -13.43 21.89 15.87
C GLU A 203 -13.16 21.30 17.27
N GLU A 204 -14.17 20.76 17.94
CA GLU A 204 -13.99 20.09 19.23
C GLU A 204 -13.13 18.81 19.09
N TYR A 205 -13.28 18.11 17.95
CA TYR A 205 -12.48 16.93 17.61
C TYR A 205 -11.03 17.32 17.29
N GLN A 206 -10.81 18.46 16.63
CA GLN A 206 -9.47 18.99 16.39
C GLN A 206 -8.79 19.46 17.69
N ARG A 207 -9.51 20.15 18.57
CA ARG A 207 -8.96 20.63 19.85
C ARG A 207 -8.52 19.46 20.73
N LYS A 208 -9.39 18.44 20.90
CA LYS A 208 -9.07 17.21 21.64
C LYS A 208 -7.91 16.40 21.04
N ALA A 209 -7.67 16.50 19.73
CA ALA A 209 -6.49 15.89 19.11
C ALA A 209 -5.19 16.67 19.39
N VAL A 210 -5.24 18.00 19.53
CA VAL A 210 -4.09 18.84 19.87
C VAL A 210 -3.78 18.79 21.38
N GLU A 211 -4.80 18.83 22.23
CA GLU A 211 -4.68 18.65 23.68
C GLU A 211 -3.94 17.33 23.98
N LYS A 212 -4.40 16.22 23.38
CA LYS A 212 -3.80 14.88 23.52
C LYS A 212 -2.39 14.74 22.93
N LEU A 213 -2.07 15.52 21.89
CA LEU A 213 -0.72 15.56 21.33
C LEU A 213 0.26 16.26 22.30
N ASN A 214 -0.21 17.29 23.01
CA ASN A 214 0.57 18.01 24.01
C ASN A 214 0.73 17.20 25.32
N GLU A 215 -0.29 16.45 25.75
CA GLU A 215 -0.17 15.46 26.84
C GLU A 215 0.96 14.47 26.55
N TRP A 216 0.92 13.81 25.38
CA TRP A 216 1.94 12.84 24.97
C TRP A 216 3.36 13.42 24.83
N TYR A 217 3.48 14.73 24.64
CA TYR A 217 4.76 15.46 24.59
C TYR A 217 5.32 15.71 25.99
N GLU A 218 4.52 16.25 26.91
CA GLU A 218 4.95 16.51 28.29
C GLU A 218 5.14 15.21 29.10
N GLU A 219 4.33 14.17 28.86
CA GLU A 219 4.59 12.82 29.39
C GLU A 219 5.95 12.27 28.92
N GLY A 220 6.27 12.42 27.64
CA GLY A 220 7.54 11.96 27.07
C GLY A 220 8.75 12.70 27.63
N LYS A 221 8.60 14.00 27.88
CA LYS A 221 9.59 14.89 28.51
C LYS A 221 9.79 14.56 29.99
N LYS A 222 8.72 14.25 30.73
CA LYS A 222 8.80 13.78 32.13
C LYS A 222 9.54 12.45 32.24
N ALA A 223 9.19 11.47 31.39
CA ALA A 223 9.89 10.19 31.32
C ALA A 223 11.38 10.32 30.93
N LEU A 224 11.76 11.37 30.20
CA LEU A 224 13.16 11.70 29.91
C LEU A 224 13.90 12.23 31.15
N SER A 225 13.24 13.05 31.97
CA SER A 225 13.84 13.65 33.19
C SER A 225 14.07 12.63 34.30
N GLU A 226 13.30 11.54 34.32
CA GLU A 226 13.41 10.45 35.29
C GLU A 226 14.58 9.47 34.98
N SER A 227 15.28 9.64 33.85
CA SER A 227 16.39 8.78 33.42
C SER A 227 17.65 9.57 33.02
N VAL A 228 18.42 10.07 33.99
CA VAL A 228 19.65 10.85 33.72
C VAL A 228 20.87 10.27 34.43
N LYS A 229 21.88 9.87 33.64
CA LYS A 229 23.31 10.13 33.92
C LYS A 229 24.18 9.91 32.67
N ILE A 230 24.52 11.05 32.03
CA ILE A 230 25.85 11.44 31.53
C ILE A 230 26.79 10.30 31.08
N ASP A 231 27.13 10.27 29.78
CA ASP A 231 28.45 10.79 29.38
C ASP A 231 28.47 11.33 27.94
N ILE A 232 29.13 12.48 27.74
CA ILE A 232 29.28 13.15 26.43
C ILE A 232 30.64 13.87 26.40
N THR A 233 31.68 13.16 25.95
CA THR A 233 32.93 13.79 25.53
C THR A 233 32.70 14.50 24.19
N GLU A 234 32.67 15.83 24.20
CA GLU A 234 32.76 16.64 22.99
C GLU A 234 34.20 16.63 22.44
N ASP A 235 34.32 16.59 21.11
CA ASP A 235 35.43 17.21 20.39
C ASP A 235 34.82 18.25 19.42
N ARG A 236 35.48 19.41 19.28
CA ARG A 236 34.97 20.62 18.61
C ARG A 236 36.04 21.26 17.74
N SER A 237 36.46 20.54 16.70
CA SER A 237 37.31 21.05 15.63
C SER A 237 36.95 20.34 14.30
N GLN A 238 36.90 20.96 13.12
CA GLN A 238 37.23 22.34 12.73
C GLN A 238 36.18 22.96 11.78
N GLU A 239 36.38 24.26 11.53
CA GLU A 239 36.08 25.04 10.33
C GLU A 239 34.65 25.50 9.98
N SER A 240 34.61 26.81 9.72
CA SER A 240 33.48 27.62 9.28
C SER A 240 33.61 27.98 7.79
N GLY A 241 32.55 27.81 7.02
CA GLY A 241 32.52 28.35 5.65
C GLY A 241 31.23 28.03 4.90
N THR A 242 30.47 29.06 4.51
CA THR A 242 29.61 28.98 3.32
C THR A 242 30.49 29.28 2.10
N PRO A 243 30.49 28.39 1.08
CA PRO A 243 29.39 28.43 0.13
C PRO A 243 28.90 27.06 -0.41
N LYS A 244 27.77 27.13 -1.14
CA LYS A 244 27.33 26.26 -2.25
C LYS A 244 28.07 24.92 -2.44
N THR A 245 27.46 23.82 -2.00
CA THR A 245 27.73 22.47 -2.55
C THR A 245 26.39 21.75 -2.79
N ASN A 246 26.29 21.00 -3.89
CA ASN A 246 25.06 20.24 -4.18
C ASN A 246 24.89 19.11 -3.15
N THR A 247 23.75 19.09 -2.46
CA THR A 247 23.27 17.88 -1.81
C THR A 247 23.04 16.84 -2.90
N THR A 248 23.93 15.85 -3.02
CA THR A 248 23.89 14.87 -4.12
C THR A 248 22.58 14.12 -4.07
N ASN A 249 21.65 14.43 -4.97
CA ASN A 249 20.41 13.69 -5.05
C ASN A 249 20.76 12.31 -5.67
N PHE A 250 20.35 11.21 -5.05
CA PHE A 250 20.63 9.86 -5.57
C PHE A 250 20.03 9.63 -6.98
N CYS A 251 19.12 10.51 -7.42
CA CYS A 251 18.57 10.58 -8.76
C CYS A 251 19.22 11.64 -9.68
N GLU A 252 20.17 12.46 -9.18
CA GLU A 252 20.91 13.49 -9.96
C GLU A 252 21.80 12.81 -11.00
N ASN A 253 22.57 11.83 -10.55
CA ASN A 253 23.55 11.07 -11.33
C ASN A 253 23.06 9.65 -11.70
N ASN A 254 21.79 9.33 -11.48
CA ASN A 254 21.20 8.07 -11.92
C ASN A 254 20.97 8.10 -13.45
N PRO A 255 21.64 7.27 -14.27
CA PRO A 255 21.46 7.27 -15.71
C PRO A 255 20.04 6.84 -16.14
N GLU A 256 19.35 6.08 -15.30
CA GLU A 256 17.99 5.58 -15.55
C GLU A 256 16.89 6.65 -15.39
N CYS A 257 17.24 7.85 -14.92
CA CYS A 257 16.29 8.96 -14.79
C CYS A 257 16.05 9.65 -16.14
N ILE A 258 14.83 9.55 -16.66
CA ILE A 258 14.45 10.12 -17.96
C ILE A 258 14.47 11.65 -17.89
N SER A 259 15.24 12.25 -18.80
CA SER A 259 15.34 13.71 -18.98
C SER A 259 15.34 14.17 -20.44
N LYS A 260 14.94 13.29 -21.37
CA LYS A 260 14.78 13.50 -22.83
C LYS A 260 14.07 12.29 -23.45
N GLY A 261 13.63 12.41 -24.70
CA GLY A 261 13.01 11.31 -25.47
C GLY A 261 11.49 11.29 -25.38
N GLN A 262 10.88 10.22 -25.89
CA GLN A 262 9.43 10.09 -26.08
C GLN A 262 8.92 8.72 -25.57
N SER A 263 7.84 8.66 -24.79
CA SER A 263 7.22 7.41 -24.30
C SER A 263 5.85 7.59 -23.66
N GLU A 264 5.05 6.51 -23.62
CA GLU A 264 3.79 6.45 -22.86
C GLU A 264 4.00 6.77 -21.36
N LEU A 265 5.17 6.44 -20.77
CA LEU A 265 5.49 6.77 -19.38
C LEU A 265 5.60 8.29 -19.17
N ILE A 266 6.24 9.00 -20.10
CA ILE A 266 6.32 10.47 -20.07
C ILE A 266 4.90 11.06 -20.21
N ARG A 267 4.08 10.52 -21.13
CA ARG A 267 2.68 10.92 -21.33
C ARG A 267 1.86 10.80 -20.05
N GLU A 268 1.99 9.68 -19.35
CA GLU A 268 1.32 9.41 -18.08
C GLU A 268 1.85 10.29 -16.94
N VAL A 269 3.14 10.62 -16.90
CA VAL A 269 3.65 11.63 -15.97
C VAL A 269 3.05 13.01 -16.27
N ASN A 270 3.07 13.42 -17.53
CA ASN A 270 2.59 14.73 -17.97
C ASN A 270 1.09 14.94 -17.71
N ILE A 271 0.23 13.95 -18.01
CA ILE A 271 -1.20 13.98 -17.66
C ILE A 271 -1.41 14.22 -16.16
N ARG A 272 -0.56 13.65 -15.30
CA ARG A 272 -0.65 13.79 -13.84
C ARG A 272 -0.09 15.10 -13.32
N LEU A 273 0.92 15.63 -13.98
CA LEU A 273 1.51 16.93 -13.71
C LEU A 273 0.72 18.10 -14.31
N ALA A 274 -0.41 17.86 -14.99
CA ALA A 274 -1.21 18.92 -15.61
C ALA A 274 -1.59 20.06 -14.65
N GLY A 275 -1.74 19.79 -13.35
CA GLY A 275 -1.99 20.83 -12.34
C GLY A 275 -0.75 21.51 -11.75
N PHE A 276 0.47 21.01 -11.99
CA PHE A 276 1.73 21.62 -11.56
C PHE A 276 2.35 22.32 -12.77
N GLY A 277 2.26 23.66 -12.84
CA GLY A 277 2.83 24.46 -13.92
C GLY A 277 2.14 24.33 -15.30
N GLY A 278 1.14 23.46 -15.44
CA GLY A 278 0.33 23.34 -16.67
C GLY A 278 0.82 22.29 -17.67
N ALA A 279 1.36 21.15 -17.23
CA ALA A 279 1.91 20.13 -18.13
C ALA A 279 0.91 19.65 -19.21
N LEU A 280 1.36 19.67 -20.47
CA LEU A 280 0.62 19.19 -21.64
C LEU A 280 0.72 17.67 -21.77
N PRO A 281 -0.33 16.94 -22.19
CA PRO A 281 -0.36 15.48 -22.23
C PRO A 281 0.41 14.88 -23.42
N THR A 282 1.58 15.44 -23.74
CA THR A 282 2.54 14.91 -24.72
C THR A 282 3.33 13.72 -24.16
N ASP A 283 3.67 12.78 -25.02
CA ASP A 283 4.62 11.70 -24.73
C ASP A 283 6.10 12.13 -24.85
N GLU A 284 6.39 13.32 -25.38
CA GLU A 284 7.74 13.90 -25.43
C GLU A 284 8.15 14.53 -24.09
N PHE A 285 9.40 14.32 -23.67
CA PHE A 285 10.00 15.03 -22.54
C PHE A 285 10.43 16.45 -22.96
N THR A 286 9.58 17.43 -22.67
CA THR A 286 9.77 18.84 -23.04
C THR A 286 10.43 19.69 -21.93
N PRO A 287 10.91 20.91 -22.21
CA PRO A 287 11.34 21.85 -21.17
C PRO A 287 10.23 22.17 -20.15
N LEU A 288 8.96 22.21 -20.59
CA LEU A 288 7.80 22.33 -19.71
C LEU A 288 7.65 21.10 -18.80
N THR A 289 7.79 19.88 -19.34
CA THR A 289 7.82 18.62 -18.56
C THR A 289 8.81 18.72 -17.40
N ALA A 290 10.05 19.17 -17.69
CA ALA A 290 11.08 19.34 -16.66
C ALA A 290 10.70 20.38 -15.59
N GLN A 291 10.12 21.53 -15.97
CA GLN A 291 9.64 22.56 -15.03
C GLN A 291 8.52 22.03 -14.13
N CYS A 292 7.54 21.32 -14.69
CA CYS A 292 6.44 20.71 -13.94
C CYS A 292 6.93 19.64 -12.95
N ILE A 293 7.94 18.84 -13.33
CA ILE A 293 8.58 17.87 -12.43
C ILE A 293 9.32 18.58 -11.29
N LYS A 294 10.09 19.63 -11.57
CA LYS A 294 10.76 20.44 -10.53
C LYS A 294 9.77 21.00 -9.53
N GLN A 295 8.65 21.55 -10.01
CA GLN A 295 7.60 22.05 -9.14
C GLN A 295 7.02 20.94 -8.25
N PHE A 296 6.69 19.77 -8.80
CA PHE A 296 6.18 18.65 -8.02
C PHE A 296 7.18 18.14 -6.96
N GLN A 297 8.47 18.10 -7.31
CA GLN A 297 9.56 17.74 -6.41
C GLN A 297 9.69 18.72 -5.23
N ARG A 298 9.61 20.03 -5.49
CA ARG A 298 9.65 21.06 -4.45
C ARG A 298 8.37 21.09 -3.62
N ASP A 299 7.23 21.28 -4.26
CA ASP A 299 5.97 21.67 -3.62
C ASP A 299 5.31 20.50 -2.88
N TYR A 300 5.28 19.29 -3.47
CA TYR A 300 4.65 18.10 -2.85
C TYR A 300 5.65 17.11 -2.25
N MET A 301 6.75 16.81 -2.93
CA MET A 301 7.71 15.81 -2.42
C MET A 301 8.67 16.37 -1.35
N GLY A 302 8.93 17.69 -1.36
CA GLY A 302 9.89 18.32 -0.44
C GLY A 302 11.36 17.92 -0.69
N VAL A 303 11.73 17.62 -1.94
CA VAL A 303 13.08 17.14 -2.33
C VAL A 303 13.78 18.09 -3.31
N PRO A 304 15.12 18.02 -3.46
CA PRO A 304 15.86 18.84 -4.42
C PRO A 304 15.38 18.66 -5.88
N GLU A 305 15.22 19.80 -6.57
CA GLU A 305 14.70 19.90 -7.94
C GLU A 305 15.67 19.35 -9.01
N THR A 306 15.52 18.09 -9.41
CA THR A 306 16.24 17.56 -10.58
C THR A 306 15.52 17.88 -11.89
N GLY A 307 14.18 17.95 -11.88
CA GLY A 307 13.36 18.03 -13.09
C GLY A 307 13.35 16.77 -13.94
N LYS A 308 13.95 15.67 -13.48
CA LYS A 308 14.01 14.38 -14.20
C LYS A 308 12.89 13.44 -13.72
N ILE A 309 12.31 12.65 -14.62
CA ILE A 309 11.43 11.55 -14.20
C ILE A 309 12.32 10.47 -13.60
N CYS A 310 12.06 10.15 -12.34
CA CYS A 310 12.81 9.18 -11.55
C CYS A 310 11.82 8.37 -10.73
N GLY A 311 12.21 7.19 -10.25
CA GLY A 311 11.31 6.32 -9.49
C GLY A 311 10.65 6.98 -8.29
N SER A 312 11.37 7.87 -7.60
CA SER A 312 10.84 8.67 -6.49
C SER A 312 9.69 9.58 -6.92
N VAL A 313 9.78 10.19 -8.10
CA VAL A 313 8.71 11.00 -8.74
C VAL A 313 7.53 10.11 -9.13
N LEU A 314 7.80 8.94 -9.74
CA LEU A 314 6.76 7.98 -10.13
C LEU A 314 5.94 7.47 -8.93
N VAL A 315 6.64 7.03 -7.87
CA VAL A 315 6.01 6.58 -6.62
C VAL A 315 5.25 7.72 -5.93
N ALA A 316 5.79 8.94 -5.96
CA ALA A 316 5.12 10.12 -5.43
C ALA A 316 3.83 10.44 -6.20
N LEU A 317 3.78 10.28 -7.53
CA LEU A 317 2.58 10.49 -8.35
C LEU A 317 1.48 9.45 -8.07
N ASP A 318 1.84 8.19 -7.84
CA ASP A 318 0.88 7.17 -7.40
C ASP A 318 0.39 7.43 -5.97
N LYS A 319 1.27 7.86 -5.04
CA LYS A 319 0.86 8.29 -3.69
C LYS A 319 -0.12 9.49 -3.76
N PHE A 320 0.18 10.47 -4.61
CA PHE A 320 -0.64 11.67 -4.81
C PHE A 320 -2.04 11.33 -5.36
N TYR A 321 -2.15 10.32 -6.23
CA TYR A 321 -3.44 9.79 -6.69
C TYR A 321 -4.34 9.39 -5.51
N TYR A 322 -3.80 8.66 -4.52
CA TYR A 322 -4.54 8.16 -3.37
C TYR A 322 -4.80 9.22 -2.29
N GLU A 323 -3.88 10.16 -2.03
CA GLU A 323 -4.06 11.22 -1.02
C GLU A 323 -5.09 12.29 -1.43
N TYR A 324 -5.26 12.52 -2.74
CA TYR A 324 -6.20 13.50 -3.28
C TYR A 324 -7.29 12.81 -4.11
N PRO A 325 -8.19 12.01 -3.50
CA PRO A 325 -9.27 11.34 -4.21
C PRO A 325 -10.31 12.36 -4.71
N ILE A 326 -10.95 12.05 -5.84
CA ILE A 326 -11.95 12.90 -6.50
C ILE A 326 -13.38 12.36 -6.43
N ALA A 327 -13.61 11.13 -5.96
CA ALA A 327 -14.90 10.46 -6.08
C ALA A 327 -16.06 11.22 -5.40
N ASN A 328 -15.79 11.95 -4.33
CA ASN A 328 -16.76 12.78 -3.60
C ASN A 328 -17.19 14.06 -4.33
N VAL A 329 -16.42 14.55 -5.31
CA VAL A 329 -16.74 15.79 -6.06
C VAL A 329 -17.28 15.54 -7.48
N MET A 330 -17.25 14.28 -7.95
CA MET A 330 -17.62 13.89 -9.32
C MET A 330 -19.11 13.69 -9.57
N ALA A 331 -19.98 13.86 -8.57
CA ALA A 331 -21.40 13.51 -8.67
C ALA A 331 -22.19 14.25 -9.78
N LYS A 332 -21.78 15.48 -10.16
CA LYS A 332 -22.32 16.24 -11.31
C LYS A 332 -21.34 16.34 -12.49
N ALA A 333 -20.36 15.44 -12.57
CA ALA A 333 -19.36 15.47 -13.64
C ALA A 333 -19.90 14.89 -14.97
N SER A 334 -20.98 14.10 -14.92
CA SER A 334 -21.69 13.54 -16.07
C SER A 334 -22.87 14.42 -16.53
N CYS A 335 -23.26 14.26 -17.79
CA CYS A 335 -24.30 15.04 -18.45
C CYS A 335 -25.71 14.79 -17.87
N PRO A 336 -26.44 15.84 -17.45
CA PRO A 336 -27.77 15.70 -16.83
C PRO A 336 -28.94 15.65 -17.83
N CYS A 337 -28.72 15.32 -19.12
CA CYS A 337 -29.75 15.42 -20.15
C CYS A 337 -30.80 14.28 -20.15
N GLY A 338 -30.57 13.21 -19.38
CA GLY A 338 -31.38 11.99 -19.34
C GLY A 338 -31.30 11.07 -20.57
N GLU A 339 -30.53 11.46 -21.59
CA GLU A 339 -30.65 10.92 -22.97
C GLU A 339 -29.37 10.30 -23.54
N CYS A 340 -28.23 10.50 -22.86
CA CYS A 340 -26.92 10.02 -23.29
C CYS A 340 -26.25 9.22 -22.16
N SER A 341 -25.15 8.53 -22.47
CA SER A 341 -24.37 7.71 -21.52
C SER A 341 -23.57 8.53 -20.49
N GLY A 342 -24.10 9.66 -20.01
CA GLY A 342 -23.39 10.69 -19.25
C GLY A 342 -22.38 11.50 -20.05
N TYR A 343 -21.97 11.05 -21.23
CA TYR A 343 -20.83 11.59 -21.99
C TYR A 343 -21.13 11.65 -23.51
N GLY A 344 -22.25 12.28 -23.87
CA GLY A 344 -22.63 12.55 -25.25
C GLY A 344 -22.96 11.31 -26.10
N ARG A 345 -23.00 11.51 -27.42
CA ARG A 345 -23.26 10.49 -28.45
C ARG A 345 -22.09 10.40 -29.47
N ASN A 346 -20.89 10.77 -29.03
CA ASN A 346 -19.64 10.93 -29.79
C ASN A 346 -19.73 11.75 -31.11
N ARG A 347 -20.70 12.67 -31.22
CA ARG A 347 -20.85 13.53 -32.40
C ARG A 347 -19.63 14.43 -32.61
N ARG A 348 -19.30 14.71 -33.87
CA ARG A 348 -18.22 15.64 -34.29
C ARG A 348 -18.79 16.69 -35.24
N ASN A 349 -18.18 17.87 -35.29
CA ASN A 349 -18.50 18.99 -36.18
C ASN A 349 -20.00 19.36 -36.26
N THR A 350 -20.76 19.10 -35.19
CA THR A 350 -22.22 19.23 -35.16
C THR A 350 -22.62 20.58 -34.54
N LYS A 351 -23.73 21.20 -34.96
CA LYS A 351 -24.18 22.47 -34.38
C LYS A 351 -24.77 22.32 -32.97
N SER A 352 -24.39 23.23 -32.08
CA SER A 352 -24.90 23.39 -30.71
C SER A 352 -25.32 24.86 -30.54
N GLY A 353 -26.49 25.21 -31.09
CA GLY A 353 -26.81 26.59 -31.41
C GLY A 353 -25.89 27.11 -32.52
N PHE A 354 -25.43 28.35 -32.43
CA PHE A 354 -24.55 28.97 -33.44
C PHE A 354 -23.17 28.27 -33.55
N ASN A 355 -22.64 27.76 -32.44
CA ASN A 355 -21.32 27.15 -32.38
C ASN A 355 -21.27 25.73 -32.97
N THR A 356 -20.13 25.38 -33.56
CA THR A 356 -19.80 24.02 -33.99
C THR A 356 -19.16 23.26 -32.82
N ALA A 357 -19.52 21.99 -32.65
CA ALA A 357 -19.34 21.25 -31.40
C ALA A 357 -18.83 19.81 -31.61
N ASN A 358 -18.03 19.33 -30.65
CA ASN A 358 -17.43 17.99 -30.62
C ASN A 358 -17.70 17.34 -29.25
N GLU A 359 -18.46 16.25 -29.23
CA GLU A 359 -18.80 15.48 -28.04
C GLU A 359 -17.75 14.40 -27.76
N TYR A 360 -16.71 14.68 -27.00
CA TYR A 360 -15.66 13.69 -26.70
C TYR A 360 -16.19 12.57 -25.81
N PRO A 361 -15.65 11.33 -25.86
CA PRO A 361 -16.30 10.14 -25.27
C PRO A 361 -16.09 10.00 -23.75
N GLY A 362 -15.90 11.11 -23.04
CA GLY A 362 -15.61 11.18 -21.60
C GLY A 362 -15.15 12.58 -21.19
N LEU A 363 -14.57 12.70 -20.00
CA LEU A 363 -13.82 13.89 -19.58
C LEU A 363 -12.34 13.73 -19.93
N HIS A 364 -11.69 14.82 -20.35
CA HIS A 364 -10.25 14.85 -20.62
C HIS A 364 -9.47 14.68 -19.32
N ARG A 365 -8.51 13.74 -19.30
CA ARG A 365 -7.85 13.32 -18.05
C ARG A 365 -7.12 14.45 -17.32
N SER A 366 -6.55 15.43 -18.03
CA SER A 366 -5.86 16.57 -17.41
C SER A 366 -6.76 17.37 -16.46
N LEU A 367 -8.07 17.51 -16.76
CA LEU A 367 -9.03 18.23 -15.90
C LEU A 367 -9.08 17.69 -14.48
N ILE A 368 -8.99 16.36 -14.35
CA ILE A 368 -9.05 15.65 -13.08
C ILE A 368 -7.77 15.86 -12.27
N TRP A 369 -6.62 15.88 -12.93
CA TRP A 369 -5.33 16.09 -12.27
C TRP A 369 -5.12 17.56 -11.88
N ILE A 370 -5.59 18.51 -12.70
CA ILE A 370 -5.73 19.92 -12.31
C ILE A 370 -6.58 20.03 -11.02
N LEU A 371 -7.74 19.36 -10.96
CA LEU A 371 -8.61 19.38 -9.78
C LEU A 371 -7.97 18.74 -8.53
N LYS A 372 -7.14 17.71 -8.68
CA LYS A 372 -6.35 17.14 -7.58
C LYS A 372 -5.33 18.13 -7.03
N VAL A 373 -4.61 18.82 -7.90
CA VAL A 373 -3.55 19.77 -7.50
C VAL A 373 -4.13 21.01 -6.82
N LEU A 374 -5.28 21.50 -7.28
CA LEU A 374 -6.02 22.54 -6.55
C LEU A 374 -6.40 22.07 -5.12
N ASN A 375 -6.90 20.83 -4.97
CA ASN A 375 -7.18 20.26 -3.66
C ASN A 375 -5.93 20.09 -2.79
N PHE A 376 -4.76 19.84 -3.38
CA PHE A 376 -3.48 19.78 -2.68
C PHE A 376 -3.08 21.15 -2.11
N TYR A 377 -3.06 22.22 -2.94
CA TYR A 377 -2.69 23.55 -2.45
C TYR A 377 -3.66 24.08 -1.39
N LEU A 378 -4.96 23.87 -1.58
CA LEU A 378 -5.99 24.27 -0.61
C LEU A 378 -5.85 23.57 0.75
N LYS A 379 -5.58 22.26 0.76
CA LYS A 379 -5.46 21.47 2.02
C LYS A 379 -4.14 21.66 2.76
N ASN A 380 -3.09 22.12 2.09
CA ASN A 380 -1.74 22.22 2.64
C ASN A 380 -1.30 23.68 2.77
N GLU A 381 -0.79 24.28 1.69
CA GLU A 381 -0.22 25.64 1.70
C GLU A 381 -1.23 26.71 2.13
N PHE A 382 -2.46 26.63 1.63
CA PHE A 382 -3.51 27.63 1.89
C PHE A 382 -4.55 27.19 2.92
N LYS A 383 -4.23 26.16 3.72
CA LYS A 383 -5.12 25.61 4.76
C LYS A 383 -5.66 26.66 5.73
N SER A 384 -4.86 27.68 6.03
CA SER A 384 -5.22 28.82 6.90
C SER A 384 -6.35 29.71 6.35
N LYS A 385 -6.65 29.65 5.04
CA LYS A 385 -7.79 30.35 4.43
C LYS A 385 -9.13 29.67 4.69
N GLY A 386 -9.12 28.41 5.18
CA GLY A 386 -10.33 27.60 5.38
C GLY A 386 -11.05 27.21 4.10
N LEU A 387 -10.39 27.36 2.94
CA LEU A 387 -10.94 27.10 1.61
C LEU A 387 -10.68 25.66 1.16
N GLU A 388 -11.68 25.04 0.54
CA GLU A 388 -11.63 23.69 -0.03
C GLU A 388 -12.53 23.61 -1.27
N VAL A 389 -12.31 22.65 -2.18
CA VAL A 389 -13.31 22.33 -3.21
C VAL A 389 -14.54 21.73 -2.53
N ALA A 390 -15.73 22.24 -2.86
CA ALA A 390 -17.00 21.71 -2.39
C ALA A 390 -17.43 20.53 -3.27
N TYR A 391 -17.61 20.78 -4.58
CA TYR A 391 -18.04 19.81 -5.60
C TYR A 391 -17.91 20.43 -7.01
N ILE A 392 -17.91 19.59 -8.05
CA ILE A 392 -18.14 20.03 -9.44
C ILE A 392 -19.64 20.39 -9.56
N GLU A 393 -19.97 21.59 -10.04
CA GLU A 393 -21.35 21.97 -10.36
C GLU A 393 -21.75 21.46 -11.75
N SER A 394 -20.84 21.51 -12.71
CA SER A 394 -21.04 20.94 -14.05
C SER A 394 -19.73 20.43 -14.63
N GLY A 395 -19.68 19.13 -14.91
CA GLY A 395 -18.72 18.56 -15.85
C GLY A 395 -19.29 18.58 -17.25
N TYR A 396 -19.66 17.41 -17.77
CA TYR A 396 -20.10 17.23 -19.15
C TYR A 396 -21.46 17.89 -19.45
N ARG A 397 -21.60 18.53 -20.61
CA ARG A 397 -22.88 19.04 -21.17
C ARG A 397 -22.94 18.69 -22.66
N CYS A 398 -23.78 17.72 -23.03
CA CYS A 398 -23.91 17.26 -24.43
C CYS A 398 -24.73 18.24 -25.29
N ILE A 399 -24.71 18.06 -26.61
CA ILE A 399 -25.47 18.91 -27.56
C ILE A 399 -26.97 18.89 -27.23
N ASP A 400 -27.50 17.78 -26.72
CA ASP A 400 -28.92 17.67 -26.35
C ASP A 400 -29.23 18.40 -25.02
N ASP A 401 -28.31 18.42 -24.04
CA ASP A 401 -28.46 19.25 -22.82
C ASP A 401 -28.46 20.74 -23.19
N ASN A 402 -27.55 21.12 -24.08
CA ASN A 402 -27.46 22.47 -24.61
C ASN A 402 -28.73 22.88 -25.34
N LYS A 403 -29.25 22.04 -26.27
CA LYS A 403 -30.51 22.28 -26.98
C LYS A 403 -31.69 22.42 -26.02
N LYS A 404 -31.82 21.52 -25.03
CA LYS A 404 -32.88 21.57 -24.00
C LYS A 404 -32.83 22.83 -23.12
N LYS A 405 -31.66 23.47 -22.99
CA LYS A 405 -31.42 24.62 -22.09
C LYS A 405 -30.97 25.88 -22.83
N GLY A 406 -31.22 25.98 -24.14
CA GLY A 406 -30.91 27.14 -24.97
C GLY A 406 -29.43 27.54 -25.06
N ARG A 407 -28.49 26.65 -24.70
CA ARG A 407 -27.06 27.00 -24.58
C ARG A 407 -26.28 26.83 -25.89
N THR A 408 -25.31 27.70 -26.07
CA THR A 408 -24.34 27.66 -27.19
C THR A 408 -22.94 27.17 -26.77
N THR A 409 -22.69 26.92 -25.49
CA THR A 409 -21.35 26.62 -24.93
C THR A 409 -20.86 25.22 -25.27
N VAL A 410 -19.73 25.09 -25.98
CA VAL A 410 -19.18 23.80 -26.44
C VAL A 410 -17.98 23.27 -25.63
N ASN A 411 -17.43 24.08 -24.72
CA ASN A 411 -16.29 23.71 -23.86
C ASN A 411 -16.60 22.53 -22.90
N HIS A 412 -17.82 22.44 -22.39
CA HIS A 412 -18.23 21.35 -21.49
C HIS A 412 -18.48 20.00 -22.17
N MET A 413 -18.09 19.80 -23.43
CA MET A 413 -18.25 18.51 -24.11
C MET A 413 -17.11 17.51 -23.85
N GLY A 414 -16.51 17.60 -22.67
CA GLY A 414 -15.35 16.80 -22.22
C GLY A 414 -14.12 17.63 -21.84
N LEU A 415 -14.13 18.95 -22.08
CA LEU A 415 -12.93 19.80 -22.00
C LEU A 415 -12.96 20.87 -20.89
N ALA A 416 -13.99 20.93 -20.04
CA ALA A 416 -14.16 21.96 -19.00
C ALA A 416 -14.82 21.45 -17.70
N LEU A 417 -14.55 22.13 -16.58
CA LEU A 417 -15.20 21.91 -15.28
C LEU A 417 -15.61 23.25 -14.63
N ASP A 418 -16.86 23.31 -14.16
CA ASP A 418 -17.34 24.35 -13.23
C ASP A 418 -17.24 23.82 -11.80
N ILE A 419 -16.45 24.44 -10.91
CA ILE A 419 -16.28 23.99 -9.51
C ILE A 419 -16.71 25.03 -8.49
N HIS A 420 -17.42 24.60 -7.44
CA HIS A 420 -17.72 25.44 -6.28
C HIS A 420 -16.70 25.23 -5.16
N ILE A 421 -16.39 26.31 -4.47
CA ILE A 421 -15.50 26.35 -3.31
C ILE A 421 -16.36 26.43 -2.04
N LYS A 422 -15.90 25.79 -0.96
CA LYS A 422 -16.41 25.99 0.40
C LYS A 422 -15.39 26.71 1.27
N LYS A 423 -15.87 27.53 2.20
CA LYS A 423 -15.10 28.20 3.24
C LYS A 423 -15.67 27.79 4.58
N ASN A 424 -14.82 27.28 5.48
CA ASN A 424 -15.21 26.80 6.81
C ASN A 424 -16.43 25.85 6.74
N GLY A 425 -16.40 24.88 5.83
CA GLY A 425 -17.45 23.88 5.63
C GLY A 425 -18.66 24.29 4.77
N LYS A 426 -18.94 25.60 4.59
CA LYS A 426 -20.10 26.08 3.81
C LYS A 426 -19.70 26.56 2.42
N ARG A 427 -20.52 26.33 1.38
CA ARG A 427 -20.25 26.87 0.03
C ARG A 427 -20.12 28.41 0.12
N THR A 428 -19.02 28.96 -0.42
CA THR A 428 -18.88 30.42 -0.57
C THR A 428 -19.47 30.90 -1.90
N LYS A 429 -19.88 32.18 -1.90
CA LYS A 429 -20.27 32.97 -3.08
C LYS A 429 -19.47 34.29 -3.17
N ALA A 430 -18.53 34.50 -2.25
CA ALA A 430 -17.72 35.70 -2.19
C ALA A 430 -16.75 35.74 -3.38
N ILE A 431 -16.67 36.89 -4.07
CA ILE A 431 -15.83 37.03 -5.27
C ILE A 431 -14.36 36.91 -4.88
N GLU A 432 -14.00 37.35 -3.67
CA GLU A 432 -12.65 37.37 -3.12
C GLU A 432 -12.12 35.95 -2.90
N ASP A 433 -12.98 35.01 -2.48
CA ASP A 433 -12.63 33.59 -2.32
C ASP A 433 -12.43 32.90 -3.68
N VAL A 434 -13.25 33.27 -4.68
CA VAL A 434 -13.15 32.76 -6.05
C VAL A 434 -11.88 33.30 -6.71
N GLU A 435 -11.66 34.61 -6.67
CA GLU A 435 -10.47 35.28 -7.21
C GLU A 435 -9.17 34.81 -6.52
N PHE A 436 -9.17 34.57 -5.21
CA PHE A 436 -8.03 33.98 -4.51
C PHE A 436 -7.66 32.60 -5.09
N VAL A 437 -8.63 31.72 -5.29
CA VAL A 437 -8.39 30.41 -5.92
C VAL A 437 -7.89 30.56 -7.36
N ARG A 438 -8.44 31.52 -8.11
CA ARG A 438 -8.05 31.77 -9.50
C ARG A 438 -6.61 32.28 -9.61
N LYS A 439 -6.28 33.38 -8.93
CA LYS A 439 -5.03 34.11 -9.13
C LYS A 439 -3.89 33.54 -8.30
N GLU A 440 -4.07 33.46 -6.98
CA GLU A 440 -3.01 33.02 -6.06
C GLU A 440 -2.70 31.51 -6.16
N ILE A 441 -3.66 30.69 -6.63
CA ILE A 441 -3.46 29.25 -6.82
C ILE A 441 -3.39 28.90 -8.31
N MET A 442 -4.48 29.01 -9.07
CA MET A 442 -4.52 28.42 -10.41
C MET A 442 -3.60 29.13 -11.43
N ALA A 443 -3.51 30.46 -11.41
CA ALA A 443 -2.59 31.19 -12.26
C ALA A 443 -1.14 31.07 -11.76
N VAL A 444 -0.86 31.48 -10.52
CA VAL A 444 0.49 31.55 -9.95
C VAL A 444 1.14 30.17 -9.73
N LYS A 445 0.41 29.16 -9.24
CA LYS A 445 0.96 27.82 -8.96
C LYS A 445 0.69 26.79 -10.05
N MET A 446 -0.41 26.90 -10.79
CA MET A 446 -0.86 25.83 -11.70
C MET A 446 -0.70 26.18 -13.19
N GLY A 447 -0.13 27.34 -13.52
CA GLY A 447 0.21 27.74 -14.90
C GLY A 447 -0.99 28.18 -15.76
N ALA A 448 -2.18 28.31 -15.15
CA ALA A 448 -3.40 28.68 -15.85
C ALA A 448 -3.42 30.16 -16.27
N SER A 449 -4.32 30.51 -17.20
CA SER A 449 -4.37 31.82 -17.84
C SER A 449 -5.80 32.35 -17.92
N GLU A 450 -6.00 33.62 -17.53
CA GLU A 450 -7.25 34.36 -17.78
C GLU A 450 -7.40 34.77 -19.27
N GLU A 451 -6.36 34.57 -20.08
CA GLU A 451 -6.36 34.76 -21.53
C GLU A 451 -6.37 33.41 -22.26
N ARG A 452 -7.13 33.30 -23.38
CA ARG A 452 -7.26 32.07 -24.18
C ARG A 452 -6.05 31.81 -25.10
N SER A 453 -4.87 31.64 -24.51
CA SER A 453 -3.64 31.19 -25.17
C SER A 453 -3.70 29.73 -25.59
N SER A 454 -3.03 29.36 -26.69
CA SER A 454 -2.77 27.96 -27.06
C SER A 454 -2.02 27.22 -25.96
N ASP A 455 -2.29 25.93 -25.81
CA ASP A 455 -1.58 25.01 -24.92
C ASP A 455 -1.43 25.53 -23.47
N LYS A 456 -2.50 26.14 -22.96
CA LYS A 456 -2.67 26.50 -21.55
C LYS A 456 -4.05 26.11 -21.02
N ILE A 457 -4.11 25.93 -19.71
CA ILE A 457 -5.37 25.85 -18.95
C ILE A 457 -6.01 27.23 -18.99
N TYR A 458 -7.20 27.34 -19.58
CA TYR A 458 -7.98 28.57 -19.54
C TYR A 458 -8.76 28.68 -18.23
N LEU A 459 -8.91 29.90 -17.73
CA LEU A 459 -9.46 30.22 -16.42
C LEU A 459 -10.40 31.43 -16.53
N GLU A 460 -11.72 31.21 -16.65
CA GLU A 460 -12.67 32.26 -17.10
C GLU A 460 -12.87 33.38 -16.06
N PRO A 461 -12.52 34.65 -16.35
CA PRO A 461 -12.53 35.72 -15.35
C PRO A 461 -13.92 36.01 -14.80
N THR A 462 -13.96 36.43 -13.52
CA THR A 462 -15.18 36.94 -12.88
C THR A 462 -15.80 38.10 -13.65
N LYS A 463 -14.98 38.90 -14.35
CA LYS A 463 -15.39 39.93 -15.31
C LYS A 463 -14.46 39.96 -16.53
N PHE A 464 -15.02 39.88 -17.73
CA PHE A 464 -14.28 39.93 -19.01
C PHE A 464 -13.80 41.35 -19.34
N LYS A 465 -12.79 41.46 -20.23
CA LYS A 465 -12.30 42.75 -20.76
C LYS A 465 -13.38 43.59 -21.47
N SER A 466 -14.46 42.96 -21.93
CA SER A 466 -15.66 43.62 -22.49
C SER A 466 -16.63 44.18 -21.43
N GLY A 467 -16.30 44.08 -20.14
CA GLY A 467 -17.17 44.49 -19.02
C GLY A 467 -18.25 43.48 -18.64
N ALA A 468 -18.49 42.43 -19.44
CA ALA A 468 -19.44 41.37 -19.13
C ALA A 468 -18.99 40.52 -17.93
N ASN A 469 -19.96 39.99 -17.16
CA ASN A 469 -19.69 39.06 -16.06
C ASN A 469 -19.34 37.65 -16.59
N GLY A 470 -18.45 36.95 -15.89
CA GLY A 470 -18.17 35.52 -16.09
C GLY A 470 -18.41 34.72 -14.81
N ALA A 471 -17.52 33.76 -14.52
CA ALA A 471 -17.60 32.85 -13.38
C ALA A 471 -17.45 33.54 -12.00
N THR A 472 -18.52 34.19 -11.53
CA THR A 472 -18.54 35.00 -10.30
C THR A 472 -18.71 34.23 -8.99
N THR A 473 -19.30 33.03 -9.01
CA THR A 473 -19.56 32.24 -7.78
C THR A 473 -19.12 30.77 -7.88
N TRP A 474 -18.32 30.46 -8.91
CA TRP A 474 -17.61 29.21 -9.16
C TRP A 474 -16.27 29.54 -9.80
N VAL A 475 -15.33 28.60 -9.81
CA VAL A 475 -14.17 28.68 -10.71
C VAL A 475 -14.48 27.83 -11.93
N HIS A 476 -14.45 28.44 -13.11
CA HIS A 476 -14.50 27.73 -14.38
C HIS A 476 -13.09 27.60 -14.95
N PHE A 477 -12.72 26.39 -15.35
CA PHE A 477 -11.51 26.16 -16.13
C PHE A 477 -11.72 25.16 -17.27
N ASP A 478 -10.99 25.36 -18.38
CA ASP A 478 -11.06 24.50 -19.55
C ASP A 478 -9.68 24.27 -20.20
N VAL A 479 -9.59 23.21 -21.01
CA VAL A 479 -8.42 22.86 -21.82
C VAL A 479 -8.72 22.95 -23.33
N THR A 480 -9.70 23.76 -23.74
CA THR A 480 -10.16 23.86 -25.15
C THR A 480 -9.16 24.53 -26.10
N ARG A 481 -8.05 25.05 -25.56
CA ARG A 481 -6.92 25.62 -26.32
C ARG A 481 -5.70 24.71 -26.41
N PHE A 482 -5.74 23.51 -25.85
CA PHE A 482 -4.74 22.48 -26.12
C PHE A 482 -4.69 22.17 -27.63
N SER A 483 -3.50 21.88 -28.14
CA SER A 483 -3.28 21.46 -29.53
C SER A 483 -4.09 20.19 -29.87
N SER A 484 -4.60 20.12 -31.10
CA SER A 484 -5.59 19.11 -31.53
C SER A 484 -5.14 17.65 -31.36
N ILE A 485 -3.84 17.39 -31.39
CA ILE A 485 -3.22 16.08 -31.09
C ILE A 485 -3.58 15.55 -29.68
N TYR A 486 -3.92 16.42 -28.74
CA TYR A 486 -4.33 16.07 -27.38
C TYR A 486 -5.85 15.82 -27.24
N PHE A 487 -6.60 15.90 -28.35
CA PHE A 487 -8.05 15.65 -28.41
C PHE A 487 -8.42 14.31 -29.06
N ASN A 488 -7.47 13.39 -29.21
CA ASN A 488 -7.76 11.99 -29.52
C ASN A 488 -8.64 11.35 -28.43
N ASP A 489 -9.57 10.47 -28.83
CA ASP A 489 -10.52 9.78 -27.93
C ASP A 489 -9.82 8.97 -26.80
N GLU A 490 -8.52 8.64 -26.93
CA GLU A 490 -7.71 8.02 -25.88
C GLU A 490 -7.53 8.89 -24.62
N TYR A 491 -7.54 10.22 -24.72
CA TYR A 491 -7.35 11.13 -23.58
C TYR A 491 -8.63 11.32 -22.75
N PHE A 492 -9.77 10.83 -23.23
CA PHE A 492 -11.07 10.98 -22.58
C PHE A 492 -11.53 9.70 -21.92
N LYS A 493 -12.04 9.78 -20.69
CA LYS A 493 -12.54 8.61 -19.93
C LYS A 493 -13.82 8.94 -19.18
N LYS A 494 -14.64 7.90 -18.95
CA LYS A 494 -15.97 8.01 -18.32
C LYS A 494 -15.94 7.71 -16.82
N GLU A 495 -15.17 6.69 -16.44
CA GLU A 495 -15.08 6.22 -15.07
C GLU A 495 -13.96 6.89 -14.29
N ILE A 496 -14.19 7.09 -12.99
CA ILE A 496 -13.19 7.67 -12.06
C ILE A 496 -11.89 6.87 -12.10
N LYS A 497 -11.97 5.53 -12.12
CA LYS A 497 -10.80 4.64 -12.20
C LYS A 497 -9.92 5.00 -13.40
N ASP A 498 -10.52 5.08 -14.58
CA ASP A 498 -9.77 5.24 -15.84
C ASP A 498 -9.34 6.69 -16.07
N LEU A 499 -10.08 7.66 -15.50
CA LEU A 499 -9.66 9.06 -15.46
C LEU A 499 -8.34 9.26 -14.70
N ASN A 500 -8.17 8.58 -13.56
CA ASN A 500 -6.89 8.53 -12.87
C ASN A 500 -5.85 7.76 -13.71
N GLY A 501 -6.23 6.58 -14.22
CA GLY A 501 -5.37 5.67 -14.98
C GLY A 501 -4.89 4.48 -14.15
N LYS A 502 -4.11 3.58 -14.76
CA LYS A 502 -3.37 2.53 -14.04
C LYS A 502 -2.35 3.18 -13.09
N PRO A 503 -1.96 2.57 -11.96
CA PRO A 503 -0.77 2.99 -11.22
C PRO A 503 0.45 3.13 -12.16
N ILE A 504 1.22 4.20 -12.01
CA ILE A 504 2.37 4.48 -12.88
C ILE A 504 3.50 3.47 -12.68
N VAL A 505 3.55 2.82 -11.51
CA VAL A 505 4.39 1.63 -11.28
C VAL A 505 3.95 0.44 -12.15
N GLU A 506 2.67 0.27 -12.45
CA GLU A 506 2.20 -0.76 -13.39
C GLU A 506 2.53 -0.40 -14.85
N ILE A 507 2.47 0.89 -15.21
CA ILE A 507 2.83 1.38 -16.55
C ILE A 507 4.32 1.20 -16.82
N ALA A 508 5.19 1.64 -15.89
CA ALA A 508 6.64 1.45 -15.98
C ALA A 508 7.02 -0.04 -16.00
N LYS A 509 6.30 -0.90 -15.28
CA LYS A 509 6.43 -2.37 -15.39
C LYS A 509 6.13 -2.88 -16.80
N SER A 510 4.98 -2.50 -17.38
CA SER A 510 4.59 -2.96 -18.73
C SER A 510 5.51 -2.45 -19.84
N LEU A 511 6.22 -1.34 -19.60
CA LEU A 511 7.24 -0.80 -20.51
C LEU A 511 8.66 -1.33 -20.21
N ASN A 512 8.79 -2.26 -19.25
CA ASN A 512 10.05 -2.83 -18.73
C ASN A 512 11.05 -1.83 -18.08
N ILE A 513 10.69 -0.56 -17.93
CA ILE A 513 11.55 0.52 -17.36
C ILE A 513 11.60 0.46 -15.82
N ASN A 514 11.96 -0.70 -15.26
CA ASN A 514 11.88 -0.96 -13.81
C ASN A 514 13.11 -0.45 -13.04
N SER A 515 14.26 -0.34 -13.72
CA SER A 515 15.51 0.22 -13.21
C SER A 515 15.38 1.65 -12.66
N ILE A 516 14.43 2.43 -13.19
CA ILE A 516 14.12 3.80 -12.75
C ILE A 516 13.75 3.87 -11.25
N PHE A 517 13.24 2.78 -10.67
CA PHE A 517 12.82 2.71 -9.27
C PHE A 517 13.96 2.57 -8.25
N ASN A 518 15.19 2.32 -8.71
CA ASN A 518 16.35 2.14 -7.85
C ASN A 518 16.59 3.35 -6.91
N CYS A 519 16.49 4.59 -7.40
CA CYS A 519 16.63 5.79 -6.55
C CYS A 519 15.36 6.15 -5.74
N ALA A 520 14.30 5.34 -5.81
CA ALA A 520 13.10 5.43 -4.95
C ALA A 520 13.20 4.57 -3.68
N GLY A 521 14.21 3.69 -3.58
CA GLY A 521 14.27 2.64 -2.57
C GLY A 521 13.29 1.48 -2.79
N ILE A 522 12.51 1.49 -3.88
CA ILE A 522 11.65 0.37 -4.27
C ILE A 522 12.38 -0.49 -5.29
N ILE A 523 12.76 -1.70 -4.87
CA ILE A 523 13.16 -2.76 -5.80
C ILE A 523 11.87 -3.25 -6.47
N VAL A 524 11.59 -2.75 -7.68
CA VAL A 524 10.45 -3.20 -8.49
C VAL A 524 10.89 -4.43 -9.27
N ASN A 525 10.64 -5.62 -8.73
CA ASN A 525 10.97 -6.88 -9.41
C ASN A 525 10.37 -6.93 -10.83
N THR A 526 11.25 -7.17 -11.79
CA THR A 526 10.99 -7.34 -13.22
C THR A 526 10.28 -8.66 -13.50
N SER A 527 8.95 -8.59 -13.61
CA SER A 527 8.14 -9.63 -14.25
C SER A 527 7.24 -8.96 -15.30
N SER A 528 7.42 -9.19 -16.61
CA SER A 528 8.28 -10.20 -17.25
C SER A 528 8.42 -9.99 -18.77
N ILE A 529 9.58 -10.33 -19.37
CA ILE A 529 9.74 -11.19 -20.57
C ILE A 529 11.26 -11.29 -20.93
N SER A 530 11.73 -12.50 -21.23
CA SER A 530 13.05 -12.92 -21.76
C SER A 530 14.22 -11.91 -21.78
N LYS A 531 15.39 -12.18 -21.18
CA LYS A 531 16.18 -13.44 -21.27
C LYS A 531 16.70 -13.94 -19.92
N ILE A 532 17.44 -15.06 -19.94
CA ILE A 532 17.95 -15.78 -18.76
C ILE A 532 19.16 -15.03 -18.15
N THR A 533 18.97 -14.35 -17.02
CA THR A 533 20.03 -14.07 -16.01
C THR A 533 19.49 -13.58 -14.65
N ASP A 534 18.47 -12.71 -14.62
CA ASP A 534 18.08 -11.96 -13.40
C ASP A 534 17.10 -12.69 -12.45
N GLN A 535 17.41 -13.92 -12.03
CA GLN A 535 16.70 -14.56 -10.91
C GLN A 535 17.51 -14.43 -9.62
N THR A 536 16.92 -13.91 -8.54
CA THR A 536 17.59 -13.89 -7.24
C THR A 536 17.60 -15.29 -6.62
N ILE A 537 18.55 -15.54 -5.71
CA ILE A 537 18.64 -16.85 -5.04
C ILE A 537 17.40 -17.14 -4.18
N ASP A 538 16.73 -16.10 -3.66
CA ASP A 538 15.47 -16.22 -2.91
C ASP A 538 14.28 -16.57 -3.83
N ASP A 539 14.24 -16.01 -5.05
CA ASP A 539 13.24 -16.37 -6.06
C ASP A 539 13.44 -17.82 -6.52
N LEU A 540 14.69 -18.25 -6.73
CA LEU A 540 15.02 -19.63 -7.08
C LEU A 540 14.69 -20.62 -5.94
N VAL A 541 14.93 -20.25 -4.68
CA VAL A 541 14.53 -21.05 -3.51
C VAL A 541 13.00 -21.13 -3.38
N LYS A 542 12.27 -20.08 -3.77
CA LYS A 542 10.80 -20.12 -3.83
C LYS A 542 10.30 -21.00 -4.97
N GLU A 543 10.85 -20.86 -6.18
CA GLU A 543 10.55 -21.74 -7.32
C GLU A 543 10.83 -23.21 -6.97
N LEU A 544 11.94 -23.50 -6.29
CA LEU A 544 12.30 -24.84 -5.80
C LEU A 544 11.20 -25.40 -4.89
N GLY A 545 10.70 -24.59 -3.96
CA GLY A 545 9.63 -24.97 -3.06
C GLY A 545 8.31 -25.25 -3.78
N ASP A 546 7.97 -24.45 -4.80
CA ASP A 546 6.77 -24.65 -5.62
C ASP A 546 6.92 -25.84 -6.61
N ALA A 547 8.14 -26.17 -7.04
CA ALA A 547 8.45 -27.34 -7.87
C ALA A 547 8.32 -28.65 -7.09
N ILE A 548 8.83 -28.71 -5.86
CA ILE A 548 8.62 -29.82 -4.92
C ILE A 548 7.12 -29.97 -4.63
N ALA A 549 6.43 -28.88 -4.30
CA ALA A 549 4.98 -28.87 -4.07
C ALA A 549 4.16 -29.40 -5.26
N SER A 550 4.65 -29.24 -6.51
CA SER A 550 3.98 -29.81 -7.68
C SER A 550 4.04 -31.35 -7.79
N GLY A 551 4.85 -32.02 -6.95
CA GLY A 551 4.82 -33.46 -6.71
C GLY A 551 4.17 -33.88 -5.38
N GLU A 552 4.29 -33.05 -4.34
CA GLU A 552 3.93 -33.39 -2.95
C GLU A 552 2.55 -32.84 -2.49
N GLY A 553 2.09 -31.70 -3.03
CA GLY A 553 0.75 -31.13 -2.77
C GLY A 553 0.71 -29.68 -2.27
N SER A 554 -0.46 -29.25 -1.80
CA SER A 554 -0.71 -27.91 -1.24
C SER A 554 -0.36 -27.77 0.25
N TYR A 555 -0.46 -26.56 0.80
CA TYR A 555 -0.31 -26.31 2.24
C TYR A 555 -1.32 -27.06 3.13
N GLU A 556 -2.41 -27.58 2.56
CA GLU A 556 -3.41 -28.43 3.24
C GLU A 556 -3.23 -29.93 2.92
N ALA A 557 -2.19 -30.29 2.16
CA ALA A 557 -1.94 -31.68 1.79
C ALA A 557 -1.59 -32.52 3.01
N TRP A 558 -2.05 -33.76 3.04
CA TRP A 558 -1.71 -34.71 4.10
C TRP A 558 -1.87 -36.15 3.66
N ASN A 559 -1.15 -37.05 4.33
CA ASN A 559 -1.46 -38.48 4.30
C ASN A 559 -1.23 -39.17 5.65
N ALA A 560 -1.89 -40.31 5.85
CA ALA A 560 -1.79 -41.15 7.05
C ALA A 560 -0.53 -42.04 7.06
N GLY A 561 0.27 -42.03 6.00
CA GLY A 561 1.33 -43.00 5.76
C GLY A 561 0.79 -44.42 5.53
N ALA A 562 1.70 -45.37 5.39
CA ALA A 562 1.40 -46.80 5.41
C ALA A 562 2.64 -47.60 5.88
N PRO A 563 2.45 -48.81 6.43
CA PRO A 563 3.54 -49.77 6.61
C PRO A 563 4.20 -50.13 5.26
N GLU A 564 5.46 -50.56 5.31
CA GLU A 564 6.19 -50.95 4.11
C GLU A 564 5.44 -52.06 3.32
N GLY A 565 5.45 -51.94 1.99
CA GLY A 565 4.67 -52.81 1.10
C GLY A 565 3.17 -52.50 0.99
N LYS A 566 2.57 -51.71 1.89
CA LYS A 566 1.15 -51.31 1.84
C LYS A 566 0.97 -49.91 1.26
N ARG A 567 -0.08 -49.69 0.46
CA ARG A 567 -0.45 -48.36 -0.04
C ARG A 567 -1.10 -47.50 1.06
N VAL A 568 -0.92 -46.18 0.96
CA VAL A 568 -1.62 -45.18 1.78
C VAL A 568 -3.13 -45.35 1.61
N LYS A 569 -3.85 -45.53 2.72
CA LYS A 569 -5.33 -45.68 2.75
C LYS A 569 -6.05 -44.33 2.76
N TYR A 570 -5.47 -43.32 3.41
CA TYR A 570 -6.05 -41.98 3.54
C TYR A 570 -5.02 -40.87 3.32
N GLY A 571 -5.40 -39.89 2.52
CA GLY A 571 -4.68 -38.66 2.28
C GLY A 571 -5.35 -37.82 1.19
N LYS A 572 -4.96 -36.55 1.08
CA LYS A 572 -5.34 -35.66 -0.01
C LYS A 572 -4.17 -34.71 -0.33
N MET A 573 -3.93 -34.43 -1.60
CA MET A 573 -3.01 -33.36 -2.04
C MET A 573 -3.62 -31.95 -1.86
N ASN A 574 -4.94 -31.86 -1.78
CA ASN A 574 -5.69 -30.65 -1.51
C ASN A 574 -6.86 -30.98 -0.56
N ASP A 575 -6.89 -30.37 0.62
CA ASP A 575 -8.01 -30.47 1.57
C ASP A 575 -8.53 -29.07 1.93
N LEU A 576 -9.58 -29.02 2.76
CA LEU A 576 -10.22 -27.77 3.17
C LEU A 576 -9.25 -26.87 3.97
N PRO A 577 -9.26 -25.54 3.75
CA PRO A 577 -8.41 -24.61 4.48
C PRO A 577 -8.53 -24.75 6.00
N GLY A 578 -7.41 -24.98 6.67
CA GLY A 578 -7.32 -25.27 8.10
C GLY A 578 -7.12 -26.75 8.47
N THR A 579 -7.12 -27.68 7.50
CA THR A 579 -6.89 -29.12 7.75
C THR A 579 -5.48 -29.40 8.27
N ILE A 580 -4.49 -28.66 7.78
CA ILE A 580 -3.11 -28.58 8.29
C ILE A 580 -2.83 -27.17 8.82
N THR A 581 -3.15 -26.12 8.05
CA THR A 581 -2.76 -24.73 8.42
C THR A 581 -3.48 -24.18 9.65
N GLY A 582 -4.56 -24.86 10.08
CA GLY A 582 -5.33 -24.54 11.29
C GLY A 582 -4.95 -25.38 12.50
N LYS A 583 -3.90 -26.21 12.41
CA LYS A 583 -3.41 -27.05 13.49
C LYS A 583 -2.08 -26.55 14.05
N THR A 584 -1.83 -26.75 15.33
CA THR A 584 -0.50 -26.50 15.90
C THR A 584 0.50 -27.57 15.45
N ILE A 585 1.79 -27.27 15.57
CA ILE A 585 2.86 -28.26 15.34
C ILE A 585 2.66 -29.49 16.23
N ASP A 586 2.37 -29.29 17.52
CA ASP A 586 2.18 -30.42 18.44
C ASP A 586 0.90 -31.20 18.18
N GLU A 587 -0.21 -30.56 17.77
CA GLU A 587 -1.41 -31.28 17.32
C GLU A 587 -1.14 -32.21 16.12
N LEU A 588 -0.22 -31.85 15.22
CA LEU A 588 0.17 -32.68 14.08
C LEU A 588 1.08 -33.83 14.51
N LEU A 589 2.05 -33.57 15.40
CA LEU A 589 2.91 -34.60 15.99
C LEU A 589 2.09 -35.63 16.79
N GLU A 590 1.17 -35.17 17.64
CA GLU A 590 0.20 -36.03 18.33
C GLU A 590 -0.66 -36.83 17.35
N ALA A 591 -1.25 -36.18 16.33
CA ALA A 591 -2.10 -36.86 15.36
C ALA A 591 -1.35 -37.91 14.51
N ALA A 592 -0.03 -37.81 14.38
CA ALA A 592 0.78 -38.84 13.73
C ALA A 592 1.02 -40.09 14.60
N ILE A 593 1.04 -39.93 15.92
CA ILE A 593 1.33 -40.97 16.91
C ILE A 593 0.03 -41.64 17.41
N LYS A 594 -0.99 -40.84 17.74
CA LYS A 594 -2.25 -41.24 18.38
C LYS A 594 -3.17 -42.11 17.51
N TYR A 595 -3.06 -42.00 16.20
CA TYR A 595 -3.92 -42.69 15.24
C TYR A 595 -3.14 -43.70 14.39
N LYS A 596 -3.78 -44.80 13.99
CA LYS A 596 -3.18 -45.85 13.14
C LYS A 596 -3.15 -45.40 11.66
N TRP A 597 -2.29 -46.03 10.86
CA TRP A 597 -2.11 -45.72 9.44
C TRP A 597 -3.40 -45.88 8.60
N ASP A 598 -4.35 -46.67 9.10
CA ASP A 598 -5.64 -46.96 8.50
C ASP A 598 -6.81 -46.19 9.15
N ASP A 599 -6.51 -45.08 9.84
CA ASP A 599 -7.43 -44.08 10.41
C ASP A 599 -7.29 -42.74 9.66
N ASN A 600 -8.41 -42.13 9.26
CA ASN A 600 -8.41 -40.89 8.46
C ASN A 600 -8.08 -39.61 9.26
N ARG A 601 -7.95 -39.72 10.60
CA ARG A 601 -7.52 -38.63 11.49
C ARG A 601 -6.00 -38.52 11.60
N ARG A 602 -5.25 -39.55 11.17
CA ARG A 602 -3.79 -39.53 11.22
C ARG A 602 -3.21 -38.46 10.29
N ARG A 603 -2.16 -37.78 10.73
CA ARG A 603 -1.44 -36.75 9.97
C ARG A 603 0.05 -37.07 9.97
N PHE A 604 0.43 -38.07 9.18
CA PHE A 604 1.81 -38.58 9.15
C PHE A 604 2.71 -37.66 8.34
N ALA A 605 2.43 -37.49 7.05
CA ALA A 605 3.10 -36.49 6.20
C ALA A 605 2.14 -35.31 5.99
N THR A 606 2.65 -34.08 6.07
CA THR A 606 1.81 -32.87 6.21
C THR A 606 2.32 -31.65 5.46
N GLY A 607 1.38 -30.83 4.96
CA GLY A 607 1.66 -29.56 4.30
C GLY A 607 2.29 -29.69 2.90
N LYS A 608 2.68 -28.54 2.36
CA LYS A 608 3.24 -28.32 1.01
C LYS A 608 4.44 -29.21 0.68
N TYR A 609 5.17 -29.62 1.71
CA TYR A 609 6.42 -30.38 1.63
C TYR A 609 6.30 -31.83 2.15
N GLN A 610 5.07 -32.29 2.43
CA GLN A 610 4.75 -33.59 3.05
C GLN A 610 5.67 -33.94 4.24
N THR A 611 5.90 -32.95 5.11
CA THR A 611 6.79 -33.06 6.26
C THR A 611 6.30 -34.15 7.22
N ILE A 612 7.16 -35.13 7.47
CA ILE A 612 6.92 -36.26 8.38
C ILE A 612 7.20 -35.89 9.85
N PRO A 613 6.74 -36.66 10.85
CA PRO A 613 6.69 -36.18 12.24
C PRO A 613 8.08 -36.04 12.87
N SER A 614 9.01 -36.93 12.53
CA SER A 614 10.42 -36.84 12.95
C SER A 614 11.08 -35.56 12.43
N THR A 615 10.86 -35.21 11.16
CA THR A 615 11.38 -33.98 10.55
C THR A 615 10.70 -32.74 11.12
N LEU A 616 9.39 -32.77 11.39
CA LEU A 616 8.66 -31.66 12.00
C LEU A 616 9.08 -31.44 13.47
N ALA A 617 9.34 -32.50 14.24
CA ALA A 617 9.89 -32.40 15.60
C ALA A 617 11.34 -31.87 15.59
N ALA A 618 12.17 -32.33 14.64
CA ALA A 618 13.52 -31.78 14.45
C ALA A 618 13.50 -30.31 14.00
N ALA A 619 12.46 -29.89 13.26
CA ALA A 619 12.22 -28.48 12.94
C ALA A 619 11.78 -27.68 14.17
N LYS A 620 10.84 -28.19 14.98
CA LYS A 620 10.44 -27.59 16.25
C LYS A 620 11.67 -27.28 17.13
N ALA A 621 12.54 -28.27 17.32
CA ALA A 621 13.77 -28.12 18.08
C ALA A 621 14.76 -27.14 17.45
N ARG A 622 15.10 -27.29 16.16
CA ARG A 622 16.09 -26.42 15.47
C ARG A 622 15.66 -24.95 15.42
N LEU A 623 14.36 -24.68 15.34
CA LEU A 623 13.80 -23.34 15.18
C LEU A 623 13.36 -22.70 16.51
N ASN A 624 13.62 -23.38 17.63
CA ASN A 624 13.24 -23.02 19.00
C ASN A 624 11.75 -22.67 19.14
N LEU A 625 10.89 -23.54 18.62
CA LEU A 625 9.44 -23.40 18.62
C LEU A 625 8.81 -24.12 19.83
N THR A 626 7.79 -23.50 20.42
CA THR A 626 7.08 -24.07 21.59
C THR A 626 6.25 -25.29 21.22
N GLY A 627 5.81 -25.39 19.96
CA GLY A 627 4.89 -26.40 19.43
C GLY A 627 3.44 -25.95 19.40
N ASN A 628 3.11 -24.84 20.07
CA ASN A 628 1.79 -24.20 20.03
C ASN A 628 1.60 -23.31 18.79
N GLU A 629 2.66 -23.05 18.02
CA GLU A 629 2.57 -22.31 16.77
C GLU A 629 1.78 -23.11 15.72
N LEU A 630 0.96 -22.43 14.92
CA LEU A 630 0.25 -23.05 13.80
C LEU A 630 1.23 -23.49 12.72
N TYR A 631 1.00 -24.66 12.12
CA TYR A 631 1.72 -25.11 10.93
C TYR A 631 1.13 -24.50 9.65
N ASP A 632 0.98 -23.16 9.67
CA ASP A 632 0.37 -22.37 8.61
C ASP A 632 1.29 -22.15 7.39
N HIS A 633 0.87 -21.32 6.44
CA HIS A 633 1.63 -21.02 5.23
C HIS A 633 3.05 -20.49 5.52
N ASP A 634 3.17 -19.53 6.45
CA ASP A 634 4.44 -18.88 6.76
C ASP A 634 5.33 -19.82 7.59
N MET A 635 4.73 -20.62 8.49
CA MET A 635 5.48 -21.63 9.24
C MET A 635 5.97 -22.78 8.34
N GLN A 636 5.18 -23.24 7.36
CA GLN A 636 5.62 -24.26 6.40
C GLN A 636 6.76 -23.75 5.51
N GLU A 637 6.68 -22.51 5.02
CA GLU A 637 7.78 -21.86 4.28
C GLU A 637 9.04 -21.65 5.14
N ARG A 638 8.86 -21.33 6.44
CA ARG A 638 9.96 -21.18 7.39
C ARG A 638 10.63 -22.52 7.70
N VAL A 639 9.87 -23.58 7.95
CA VAL A 639 10.39 -24.94 8.15
C VAL A 639 11.12 -25.44 6.89
N PHE A 640 10.62 -25.15 5.70
CA PHE A 640 11.34 -25.43 4.46
C PHE A 640 12.71 -24.73 4.38
N LYS A 641 12.76 -23.42 4.62
CA LYS A 641 13.98 -22.61 4.43
C LYS A 641 15.01 -22.74 5.57
N GLU A 642 14.54 -22.81 6.82
CA GLU A 642 15.40 -22.85 8.01
C GLU A 642 15.67 -24.28 8.51
N HIS A 643 14.83 -25.27 8.15
CA HIS A 643 15.07 -26.68 8.51
C HIS A 643 15.32 -27.60 7.31
N LEU A 644 14.39 -27.77 6.37
CA LEU A 644 14.49 -28.80 5.31
C LEU A 644 15.71 -28.59 4.39
N LEU A 645 15.81 -27.41 3.77
CA LEU A 645 16.94 -27.07 2.89
C LEU A 645 18.28 -27.09 3.63
N ARG A 646 18.30 -26.73 4.93
CA ARG A 646 19.51 -26.80 5.78
C ARG A 646 19.85 -28.20 6.27
N GLY A 647 18.89 -29.13 6.29
CA GLY A 647 19.07 -30.52 6.69
C GLY A 647 19.82 -31.37 5.64
N ARG A 648 19.94 -30.87 4.41
CA ARG A 648 20.58 -31.55 3.29
C ARG A 648 21.79 -30.75 2.80
N SER A 649 22.98 -31.21 3.19
CA SER A 649 24.24 -30.49 2.95
C SER A 649 24.54 -30.25 1.48
N SER A 650 24.08 -31.10 0.56
CA SER A 650 24.30 -30.87 -0.89
C SER A 650 23.43 -29.73 -1.42
N ILE A 651 22.15 -29.72 -1.02
CA ILE A 651 21.18 -28.67 -1.37
C ILE A 651 21.58 -27.33 -0.75
N TYR A 652 21.90 -27.32 0.55
CA TYR A 652 22.26 -26.11 1.27
C TYR A 652 23.47 -25.41 0.64
N ASN A 653 24.57 -26.14 0.39
CA ASN A 653 25.78 -25.56 -0.18
C ASN A 653 25.59 -25.11 -1.64
N LEU A 654 24.85 -25.87 -2.46
CA LEU A 654 24.46 -25.41 -3.80
C LEU A 654 23.74 -24.05 -3.72
N ILE A 655 22.79 -23.88 -2.79
CA ILE A 655 22.05 -22.63 -2.60
C ILE A 655 22.94 -21.49 -2.08
N ILE A 656 23.80 -21.72 -1.08
CA ILE A 656 24.54 -20.61 -0.45
C ILE A 656 25.79 -20.16 -1.21
N ASN A 657 26.48 -21.05 -1.94
CA ASN A 657 27.76 -20.74 -2.58
C ASN A 657 28.11 -21.59 -3.81
N GLY A 658 27.17 -22.38 -4.35
CA GLY A 658 27.41 -23.17 -5.56
C GLY A 658 28.36 -24.38 -5.42
N ASN A 659 28.98 -24.61 -4.25
CA ASN A 659 30.05 -25.60 -4.03
C ASN A 659 29.62 -27.08 -4.04
N LYS A 660 28.51 -27.40 -4.73
CA LYS A 660 27.94 -28.74 -4.93
C LYS A 660 27.31 -28.83 -6.31
N THR A 661 27.38 -30.01 -6.93
CA THR A 661 26.78 -30.22 -8.25
C THR A 661 25.26 -30.37 -8.15
N VAL A 662 24.57 -30.05 -9.25
CA VAL A 662 23.14 -30.35 -9.45
C VAL A 662 22.84 -31.81 -9.10
N GLU A 663 23.70 -32.74 -9.52
CA GLU A 663 23.54 -34.17 -9.25
C GLU A 663 23.57 -34.51 -7.75
N GLN A 664 24.48 -33.89 -6.99
CA GLN A 664 24.56 -34.07 -5.54
C GLN A 664 23.32 -33.50 -4.84
N ALA A 665 22.82 -32.34 -5.28
CA ALA A 665 21.58 -31.75 -4.77
C ALA A 665 20.34 -32.60 -5.10
N MET A 666 20.26 -33.17 -6.30
CA MET A 666 19.19 -34.11 -6.69
C MET A 666 19.22 -35.41 -5.87
N VAL A 667 20.40 -35.97 -5.59
CA VAL A 667 20.54 -37.14 -4.71
C VAL A 667 20.02 -36.84 -3.30
N ASP A 668 20.32 -35.67 -2.75
CA ASP A 668 19.80 -35.28 -1.42
C ASP A 668 18.31 -34.90 -1.44
N ALA A 669 17.80 -34.33 -2.54
CA ALA A 669 16.39 -34.01 -2.72
C ALA A 669 15.54 -35.30 -2.78
N SER A 670 16.01 -36.33 -3.49
CA SER A 670 15.35 -37.64 -3.57
C SER A 670 15.32 -38.39 -2.23
N LYS A 671 16.25 -38.09 -1.30
CA LYS A 671 16.23 -38.62 0.08
C LYS A 671 15.21 -37.92 0.98
N GLU A 672 14.86 -36.66 0.68
CA GLU A 672 13.92 -35.85 1.47
C GLU A 672 12.48 -35.95 0.94
N TRP A 673 12.29 -35.81 -0.37
CA TRP A 673 10.99 -35.81 -1.05
C TRP A 673 10.86 -37.01 -1.97
N ALA A 674 9.84 -37.84 -1.70
CA ALA A 674 9.61 -39.09 -2.42
C ALA A 674 9.21 -38.88 -3.89
N SER A 675 8.67 -37.71 -4.22
CA SER A 675 8.35 -37.30 -5.60
C SER A 675 9.55 -36.97 -6.48
N ILE A 676 10.78 -36.92 -5.95
CA ILE A 676 11.99 -36.56 -6.71
C ILE A 676 12.80 -37.83 -7.04
N ALA A 677 13.10 -38.05 -8.32
CA ALA A 677 13.90 -39.19 -8.76
C ALA A 677 15.40 -39.04 -8.41
N LEU A 678 16.08 -40.18 -8.27
CA LEU A 678 17.54 -40.25 -8.22
C LEU A 678 18.13 -40.05 -9.63
N PRO A 679 19.25 -39.33 -9.76
CA PRO A 679 20.05 -39.30 -10.98
C PRO A 679 20.45 -40.70 -11.48
N LYS A 680 20.56 -40.83 -12.81
CA LYS A 680 20.94 -42.08 -13.49
C LYS A 680 22.26 -42.63 -12.94
N GLY A 681 22.33 -43.93 -12.70
CA GLY A 681 23.50 -44.62 -12.15
C GLY A 681 23.61 -44.61 -10.62
N LYS A 682 22.80 -43.81 -9.90
CA LYS A 682 22.78 -43.81 -8.43
C LYS A 682 21.88 -44.94 -7.90
N LYS A 683 22.29 -45.61 -6.82
CA LYS A 683 21.49 -46.68 -6.18
C LYS A 683 20.44 -46.11 -5.22
N ASN A 684 19.23 -46.66 -5.24
CA ASN A 684 18.18 -46.38 -4.25
C ASN A 684 18.42 -47.14 -2.93
N LYS A 685 17.57 -46.97 -1.91
CA LYS A 685 17.75 -47.60 -0.59
C LYS A 685 17.72 -49.14 -0.61
N TYR A 686 17.27 -49.76 -1.70
CA TYR A 686 17.22 -51.21 -1.91
C TYR A 686 18.33 -51.71 -2.87
N GLY A 687 19.28 -50.85 -3.25
CA GLY A 687 20.41 -51.20 -4.13
C GLY A 687 20.10 -51.14 -5.63
N VAL A 688 18.86 -50.87 -6.04
CA VAL A 688 18.46 -50.76 -7.45
C VAL A 688 19.07 -49.50 -8.07
N ILE A 689 19.71 -49.64 -9.22
CA ILE A 689 20.32 -48.53 -9.96
C ILE A 689 19.24 -47.72 -10.66
N SER A 690 19.21 -46.41 -10.47
CA SER A 690 18.28 -45.51 -11.15
C SER A 690 18.63 -45.34 -12.62
N ASP A 691 17.61 -45.31 -13.46
CA ASP A 691 17.65 -44.87 -14.86
C ASP A 691 17.47 -43.35 -15.02
N GLY A 692 17.03 -42.67 -13.94
CA GLY A 692 16.59 -41.28 -13.90
C GLY A 692 15.10 -41.09 -13.57
N ASN A 693 14.31 -42.18 -13.48
CA ASN A 693 12.86 -42.12 -13.25
C ASN A 693 12.40 -42.70 -11.90
N ILE A 694 13.29 -43.29 -11.08
CA ILE A 694 12.95 -43.86 -9.75
C ILE A 694 13.52 -43.04 -8.58
N GLY A 695 12.76 -42.92 -7.49
CA GLY A 695 13.19 -42.23 -6.26
C GLY A 695 14.10 -43.06 -5.35
N TYR A 696 14.80 -42.41 -4.41
CA TYR A 696 15.61 -43.09 -3.39
C TYR A 696 14.77 -44.04 -2.50
N HIS A 697 13.50 -43.69 -2.30
CA HIS A 697 12.51 -44.48 -1.52
C HIS A 697 11.49 -45.25 -2.39
N GLU A 698 11.72 -45.37 -3.71
CA GLU A 698 10.78 -45.95 -4.69
C GLU A 698 10.25 -47.33 -4.27
N SER A 699 8.93 -47.51 -4.29
CA SER A 699 8.26 -48.72 -3.79
C SER A 699 6.83 -48.87 -4.34
N ARG A 700 6.06 -49.83 -3.80
CA ARG A 700 4.60 -49.92 -4.09
C ARG A 700 3.79 -48.72 -3.56
N THR A 701 4.41 -47.88 -2.75
CA THR A 701 3.76 -46.81 -1.96
C THR A 701 4.30 -45.42 -2.32
N ASN A 702 5.62 -45.31 -2.52
CA ASN A 702 6.30 -44.08 -2.91
C ASN A 702 6.73 -44.19 -4.38
N LYS A 703 6.46 -43.15 -5.18
CA LYS A 703 6.92 -43.06 -6.57
C LYS A 703 7.46 -41.68 -6.89
N ALA A 704 8.57 -41.62 -7.61
CA ALA A 704 9.03 -40.37 -8.19
C ALA A 704 8.03 -39.83 -9.23
N ASN A 705 7.92 -38.50 -9.30
CA ASN A 705 7.13 -37.74 -10.24
C ASN A 705 8.06 -37.06 -11.24
N LYS A 706 8.06 -37.52 -12.49
CA LYS A 706 8.94 -37.02 -13.56
C LYS A 706 8.82 -35.49 -13.78
N HIS A 707 7.63 -34.92 -13.63
CA HIS A 707 7.39 -33.49 -13.85
C HIS A 707 7.93 -32.63 -12.69
N SER A 708 7.77 -33.07 -11.44
CA SER A 708 8.38 -32.40 -10.28
C SER A 708 9.90 -32.56 -10.29
N THR A 709 10.40 -33.76 -10.60
CA THR A 709 11.83 -34.07 -10.75
C THR A 709 12.51 -33.13 -11.75
N GLU A 710 11.99 -32.98 -12.98
CA GLU A 710 12.64 -32.14 -13.99
C GLU A 710 12.60 -30.65 -13.60
N LYS A 711 11.51 -30.17 -13.00
CA LYS A 711 11.43 -28.80 -12.46
C LYS A 711 12.50 -28.55 -11.40
N VAL A 712 12.63 -29.44 -10.41
CA VAL A 712 13.63 -29.32 -9.33
C VAL A 712 15.05 -29.36 -9.90
N LYS A 713 15.32 -30.24 -10.87
CA LYS A 713 16.61 -30.30 -11.60
C LYS A 713 16.92 -28.98 -12.30
N VAL A 714 16.00 -28.45 -13.11
CA VAL A 714 16.17 -27.16 -13.81
C VAL A 714 16.39 -26.00 -12.84
N ILE A 715 15.76 -26.03 -11.66
CA ILE A 715 15.96 -24.98 -10.65
C ILE A 715 17.31 -25.12 -9.94
N PHE A 716 17.79 -26.34 -9.68
CA PHE A 716 19.18 -26.55 -9.24
C PHE A 716 20.21 -26.15 -10.30
N GLU A 717 19.93 -26.36 -11.60
CA GLU A 717 20.78 -25.87 -12.71
C GLU A 717 20.86 -24.34 -12.72
N LYS A 718 19.72 -23.65 -12.57
CA LYS A 718 19.68 -22.18 -12.40
C LYS A 718 20.45 -21.71 -11.17
N ILE A 719 20.29 -22.38 -10.02
CA ILE A 719 20.99 -22.05 -8.75
C ILE A 719 22.51 -22.24 -8.91
N HIS A 720 22.95 -23.28 -9.62
CA HIS A 720 24.37 -23.49 -9.90
C HIS A 720 24.92 -22.35 -10.79
N ALA A 721 24.26 -22.06 -11.91
CA ALA A 721 24.64 -21.00 -12.82
C ALA A 721 24.65 -19.59 -12.17
N TYR A 722 23.76 -19.33 -11.21
CA TYR A 722 23.75 -18.07 -10.43
C TYR A 722 25.05 -17.83 -9.65
N HIS A 723 25.71 -18.90 -9.19
CA HIS A 723 27.01 -18.82 -8.51
C HIS A 723 28.20 -18.95 -9.47
N SER A 724 28.03 -19.60 -10.63
CA SER A 724 29.07 -19.66 -11.69
C SER A 724 29.23 -18.35 -12.47
N ASN A 725 28.23 -17.46 -12.43
CA ASN A 725 28.22 -16.17 -13.13
C ASN A 725 28.55 -14.99 -12.20
N LYS A 726 29.38 -15.21 -11.17
CA LYS A 726 29.84 -14.23 -10.17
C LYS A 726 31.32 -14.38 -9.86
#